data_AF-A0A7V1AHV9-F1
#
_entry.id   AF-A0A7V1AHV9-F1
#
_cell.length_a   1.000
_cell.length_b   1.000
_cell.length_c   1.000
_cell.angle_alpha   90.00
_cell.angle_beta   90.00
_cell.angle_gamma   90.00
#
_symmetry.space_group_name_H-M   'P 1'
#
loop_
_entity.id
_entity.type
_entity.pdbx_description
1 polymer ?
#
loop_
_entity_poly.entity_id
_entity_poly.type
_entity_poly.pdbx_seq_one_letter_code
_entity_poly.pdbx_strand_id
1 'polypeptide(L)'
;MQEIIEIEEACASGNHETVVSMLESIDSFDIKKEAFLKIIGYYENKSLFATGYVLSFVKWLIFNRDYKTAMEYINKCRKKSVAEERLSQLIFESLIKPDETFYKEKFNKNLRLLRENNILFSEQEFDFDQIKKQLLIIADYQPAIPESLLEKVNGKRPLLIDIINVEFINNLLNVNYVYLVYNDVKLFYYMLLFEDFSGIDQYIKQKRLIFFLGKEKKILEDFFLNSSTITPAFCLGESINEKYTEIINEIVNVREEKHQSTLRALNDIYKDHDYRYYRDLFAKGPSDIKIMLITSDKTEINQFIVRNWYEAFLQMGYQVKLVIESEPYEYVCNHLICDSMNEFKPDIVFYINFTVNDIFHDEGEAGRNILWISRYRDSVGSELYHAEPGYKYNNMFILPVALEWEEELKKIGVPENRILSTSDGININIFTKKEKINKQHACDIVNVNNAVGSLNFRLNYYLENITNENVKKVILELVDELKEIVSDETVIFYLPNSDNFIDRLNKRIAHYGGDLTKSGKIYMDNFFLHIMDSLCRATVMEWIIDSGITKNIRLWGKGWSNCEKFKKYHMGVAQHGEELSAIYRSSKISISDSSWALHERNFEIMASGGFPLIRYVQTPEVEEMNKITNHFKENEEVVLFYSKDDLLNKIQYYLDNPEERERIAENGRNVVMHDFTNIAIARKTMEFIGSYYRE
;
A
#
# COMPACT_ATOMS: atom_id res chain seq x y z
N MET A 1 56.50 30.39 -12.21
CA MET A 1 57.79 29.67 -12.03
C MET A 1 58.80 30.52 -11.26
N GLN A 2 59.08 31.76 -11.68
CA GLN A 2 59.89 32.72 -10.91
C GLN A 2 59.35 32.94 -9.48
N GLU A 3 58.03 33.17 -9.34
CA GLU A 3 57.36 33.36 -8.04
C GLU A 3 57.49 32.15 -7.09
N ILE A 4 57.57 30.93 -7.63
CA ILE A 4 57.72 29.70 -6.82
C ILE A 4 59.14 29.61 -6.25
N ILE A 5 60.14 29.95 -7.06
CA ILE A 5 61.56 29.96 -6.66
C ILE A 5 61.75 30.96 -5.53
N GLU A 6 61.21 32.17 -5.69
CA GLU A 6 61.31 33.22 -4.69
C GLU A 6 60.60 32.84 -3.37
N ILE A 7 59.50 32.09 -3.43
CA ILE A 7 58.81 31.57 -2.24
C ILE A 7 59.65 30.51 -1.50
N GLU A 8 60.33 29.63 -2.22
CA GLU A 8 61.24 28.64 -1.61
C GLU A 8 62.42 29.33 -0.92
N GLU A 9 62.98 30.39 -1.53
CA GLU A 9 64.03 31.22 -0.95
C GLU A 9 63.53 31.99 0.29
N ALA A 10 62.31 32.55 0.24
CA ALA A 10 61.69 33.20 1.39
C ALA A 10 61.46 32.22 2.56
N CYS A 11 61.03 30.99 2.28
CA CYS A 11 60.95 29.92 3.29
C CYS A 11 62.31 29.59 3.89
N ALA A 12 63.36 29.55 3.06
CA ALA A 12 64.74 29.30 3.50
C ALA A 12 65.29 30.40 4.43
N SER A 13 64.87 31.65 4.22
CA SER A 13 65.25 32.80 5.04
C SER A 13 64.54 32.89 6.40
N GLY A 14 63.46 32.10 6.60
CA GLY A 14 62.63 32.17 7.80
C GLY A 14 61.75 33.43 7.91
N ASN A 15 61.69 34.25 6.85
CA ASN A 15 60.91 35.48 6.82
C ASN A 15 59.44 35.20 6.52
N HIS A 16 58.66 34.91 7.56
CA HIS A 16 57.24 34.58 7.45
C HIS A 16 56.38 35.71 6.83
N GLU A 17 56.69 36.97 7.12
CA GLU A 17 55.96 38.12 6.57
C GLU A 17 56.12 38.20 5.04
N THR A 18 57.35 37.99 4.55
CA THR A 18 57.61 37.93 3.11
C THR A 18 56.89 36.75 2.45
N VAL A 19 56.90 35.57 3.06
CA VAL A 19 56.17 34.40 2.53
C VAL A 19 54.66 34.67 2.42
N VAL A 20 54.05 35.30 3.43
CA VAL A 20 52.62 35.63 3.41
C VAL A 20 52.32 36.70 2.36
N SER A 21 53.10 37.77 2.29
CA SER A 21 52.93 38.83 1.29
C SER A 21 53.03 38.31 -0.14
N MET A 22 53.96 37.38 -0.40
CA MET A 22 54.12 36.77 -1.72
C MET A 22 52.96 35.82 -2.06
N LEU A 23 52.48 35.04 -1.08
CA LEU A 23 51.29 34.23 -1.27
C LEU A 23 50.06 35.07 -1.61
N GLU A 24 49.89 36.22 -0.96
CA GLU A 24 48.78 37.13 -1.20
C GLU A 24 48.83 37.76 -2.59
N SER A 25 50.02 38.09 -3.10
CA SER A 25 50.22 38.72 -4.42
C SER A 25 50.06 37.79 -5.62
N ILE A 26 50.01 36.47 -5.42
CA ILE A 26 49.79 35.51 -6.54
C ILE A 26 48.30 35.47 -6.88
N ASP A 27 47.98 35.83 -8.13
CA ASP A 27 46.60 35.79 -8.67
C ASP A 27 46.27 34.46 -9.35
N SER A 28 47.27 33.78 -9.93
CA SER A 28 47.06 32.51 -10.65
C SER A 28 46.76 31.36 -9.69
N PHE A 29 45.64 30.68 -9.93
CA PHE A 29 45.20 29.54 -9.11
C PHE A 29 46.26 28.42 -9.06
N ASP A 30 46.77 27.99 -10.21
CA ASP A 30 47.73 26.89 -10.28
C ASP A 30 49.06 27.25 -9.59
N ILE A 31 49.52 28.49 -9.80
CA ILE A 31 50.76 28.98 -9.20
C ILE A 31 50.60 29.12 -7.69
N LYS A 32 49.46 29.61 -7.20
CA LYS A 32 49.18 29.75 -5.77
C LYS A 32 49.04 28.39 -5.09
N LYS A 33 48.39 27.43 -5.75
CA LYS A 33 48.31 26.04 -5.27
C LYS A 33 49.71 25.43 -5.17
N GLU A 34 50.53 25.57 -6.21
CA GLU A 34 51.92 25.10 -6.21
C GLU A 34 52.75 25.77 -5.11
N ALA A 35 52.61 27.09 -4.92
CA ALA A 35 53.27 27.84 -3.87
C ALA A 35 52.93 27.31 -2.47
N PHE A 36 51.64 27.10 -2.17
CA PHE A 36 51.21 26.49 -0.92
C PHE A 36 51.82 25.09 -0.72
N LEU A 37 51.82 24.26 -1.76
CA LEU A 37 52.41 22.92 -1.70
C LEU A 37 53.93 22.96 -1.46
N LYS A 38 54.67 23.90 -2.06
CA LYS A 38 56.10 24.09 -1.82
C LYS A 38 56.40 24.55 -0.40
N ILE A 39 55.62 25.49 0.13
CA ILE A 39 55.76 25.96 1.52
C ILE A 39 55.50 24.80 2.49
N ILE A 40 54.39 24.08 2.32
CA ILE A 40 54.04 22.95 3.18
C ILE A 40 55.13 21.87 3.10
N GLY A 41 55.56 21.50 1.88
CA GLY A 41 56.60 20.51 1.65
C GLY A 41 57.95 20.90 2.27
N TYR A 42 58.32 22.18 2.24
CA TYR A 42 59.54 22.68 2.88
C TYR A 42 59.56 22.41 4.39
N TYR A 43 58.46 22.70 5.10
CA TYR A 43 58.37 22.45 6.55
C TYR A 43 58.22 20.96 6.87
N GLU A 44 57.46 20.20 6.07
CA GLU A 44 57.32 18.75 6.23
C GLU A 44 58.69 18.04 6.09
N ASN A 45 59.54 18.45 5.14
CA ASN A 45 60.91 17.93 4.97
C ASN A 45 61.82 18.20 6.17
N LYS A 46 61.49 19.20 7.00
CA LYS A 46 62.17 19.53 8.26
C LYS A 46 61.48 18.90 9.48
N SER A 47 60.56 17.96 9.27
CA SER A 47 59.76 17.33 10.33
C SER A 47 58.89 18.31 11.13
N LEU A 48 58.57 19.48 10.58
CA LEU A 48 57.70 20.48 11.20
C LEU A 48 56.32 20.45 10.53
N PHE A 49 55.25 20.61 11.31
CA PHE A 49 53.89 20.78 10.78
C PHE A 49 53.49 22.26 10.86
N ALA A 50 53.60 22.95 9.73
CA ALA A 50 53.32 24.38 9.65
C ALA A 50 51.80 24.66 9.66
N THR A 51 51.19 24.45 10.82
CA THR A 51 49.73 24.51 11.04
C THR A 51 49.12 25.79 10.47
N GLY A 52 49.77 26.94 10.62
CA GLY A 52 49.29 28.22 10.05
C GLY A 52 49.13 28.18 8.53
N TYR A 53 50.18 27.76 7.81
CA TYR A 53 50.14 27.66 6.34
C TYR A 53 49.17 26.59 5.85
N VAL A 54 49.08 25.45 6.55
CA VAL A 54 48.14 24.38 6.21
C VAL A 54 46.69 24.84 6.39
N LEU A 55 46.34 25.53 7.48
CA LEU A 55 44.99 26.06 7.69
C LEU A 55 44.65 27.17 6.68
N SER A 56 45.61 28.05 6.35
CA SER A 56 45.43 29.05 5.30
C SER A 56 45.22 28.42 3.93
N PHE A 57 45.93 27.32 3.64
CA PHE A 57 45.74 26.57 2.41
C PHE A 57 44.35 25.91 2.35
N VAL A 58 43.90 25.27 3.43
CA VAL A 58 42.55 24.71 3.53
C VAL A 58 41.49 25.80 3.32
N LYS A 59 41.62 26.97 3.95
CA LYS A 59 40.72 28.12 3.73
C LYS A 59 40.65 28.51 2.26
N TRP A 60 41.82 28.63 1.63
CA TRP A 60 41.93 29.00 0.22
C TRP A 60 41.33 27.94 -0.70
N LEU A 61 41.56 26.65 -0.44
CA LEU A 61 40.96 25.54 -1.20
C LEU A 61 39.43 25.52 -1.10
N ILE A 62 38.88 25.73 0.10
CA ILE A 62 37.42 25.83 0.32
C ILE A 62 36.84 26.99 -0.47
N PHE A 63 37.46 28.18 -0.39
CA PHE A 63 37.02 29.37 -1.12
C PHE A 63 36.98 29.14 -2.63
N ASN A 64 37.94 28.38 -3.16
CA ASN A 64 38.01 28.02 -4.59
C ASN A 64 37.28 26.71 -4.94
N ARG A 65 36.45 26.17 -4.04
CA ARG A 65 35.63 24.96 -4.24
C ARG A 65 36.42 23.67 -4.52
N ASP A 66 37.70 23.62 -4.17
CA ASP A 66 38.51 22.39 -4.22
C ASP A 66 38.35 21.59 -2.91
N TYR A 67 37.13 21.11 -2.68
CA TYR A 67 36.75 20.46 -1.43
C TYR A 67 37.50 19.14 -1.20
N LYS A 68 37.82 18.41 -2.27
CA LYS A 68 38.56 17.14 -2.19
C LYS A 68 39.95 17.35 -1.61
N THR A 69 40.73 18.26 -2.17
CA THR A 69 42.06 18.56 -1.65
C THR A 69 41.97 19.25 -0.28
N ALA A 70 40.97 20.12 -0.05
CA ALA A 70 40.75 20.70 1.29
C ALA A 70 40.58 19.60 2.36
N MET A 71 39.83 18.53 2.05
CA MET A 71 39.60 17.42 2.98
C MET A 71 40.87 16.64 3.31
N GLU A 72 41.71 16.37 2.31
CA GLU A 72 43.00 15.71 2.51
C GLU A 72 43.87 16.45 3.54
N TYR A 73 43.89 17.79 3.47
CA TYR A 73 44.65 18.62 4.40
C TYR A 73 43.97 18.80 5.76
N ILE A 74 42.64 18.82 5.83
CA ILE A 74 41.90 18.74 7.10
C ILE A 74 42.25 17.43 7.84
N ASN A 75 42.31 16.31 7.13
CA ASN A 75 42.71 15.03 7.71
C ASN A 75 44.18 14.98 8.13
N LYS A 76 45.08 15.64 7.38
CA LYS A 76 46.47 15.83 7.82
C LYS A 76 46.53 16.63 9.13
N CYS A 77 45.76 17.71 9.26
CA CYS A 77 45.65 18.48 10.50
C CYS A 77 45.18 17.62 11.68
N ARG A 78 44.15 16.77 11.49
CA ARG A 78 43.67 15.84 12.53
C ARG A 78 44.74 14.86 12.98
N LYS A 79 45.45 14.23 12.03
CA LYS A 79 46.58 13.31 12.32
C LYS A 79 47.72 13.98 13.08
N LYS A 80 47.82 15.31 13.00
CA LYS A 80 48.79 16.14 13.73
C LYS A 80 48.19 16.81 14.98
N SER A 81 47.04 16.33 15.45
CA SER A 81 46.39 16.76 16.68
C SER A 81 45.98 18.25 16.71
N VAL A 82 45.69 18.84 15.55
CA VAL A 82 45.01 20.15 15.50
C VAL A 82 43.61 19.99 16.08
N ALA A 83 43.25 20.84 17.05
CA ALA A 83 41.97 20.79 17.75
C ALA A 83 40.78 20.83 16.78
N GLU A 84 39.79 19.96 17.01
CA GLU A 84 38.63 19.82 16.13
C GLU A 84 37.75 21.08 16.11
N GLU A 85 37.69 21.82 17.22
CA GLU A 85 36.99 23.10 17.31
C GLU A 85 37.60 24.11 16.33
N ARG A 86 38.94 24.12 16.21
CA ARG A 86 39.66 25.02 15.31
C ARG A 86 39.42 24.67 13.84
N LEU A 87 39.37 23.38 13.51
CA LEU A 87 39.06 22.91 12.14
C LEU A 87 37.60 23.20 11.77
N SER A 88 36.69 23.07 12.73
CA SER A 88 35.26 23.31 12.52
C SER A 88 34.96 24.80 12.36
N GLN A 89 35.58 25.66 13.18
CA GLN A 89 35.51 27.11 12.99
C GLN A 89 36.03 27.52 11.61
N LEU A 90 37.13 26.92 11.15
CA LEU A 90 37.66 27.16 9.80
C LEU A 90 36.64 26.81 8.71
N ILE A 91 35.98 25.65 8.80
CA ILE A 91 34.94 25.25 7.84
C ILE A 91 33.77 26.23 7.89
N PHE A 92 33.29 26.60 9.08
CA PHE A 92 32.19 27.56 9.20
C PHE A 92 32.56 28.91 8.59
N GLU A 93 33.70 29.49 8.93
CA GLU A 93 34.13 30.79 8.44
C GLU A 93 34.42 30.81 6.93
N SER A 94 34.87 29.68 6.38
CA SER A 94 35.34 29.61 4.98
C SER A 94 34.28 29.06 4.03
N LEU A 95 33.34 28.24 4.50
CA LEU A 95 32.32 27.58 3.69
C LEU A 95 30.91 28.08 3.99
N ILE A 96 30.51 28.08 5.27
CA ILE A 96 29.12 28.34 5.65
C ILE A 96 28.84 29.84 5.74
N LYS A 97 29.69 30.61 6.42
CA LYS A 97 29.51 32.04 6.67
C LYS A 97 29.45 32.89 5.39
N PRO A 98 30.27 32.65 4.34
CA PRO A 98 30.19 33.42 3.11
C PRO A 98 28.84 33.25 2.38
N ASP A 99 28.24 32.05 2.49
CA ASP A 99 26.98 31.67 1.84
C ASP A 99 25.89 31.35 2.89
N GLU A 100 25.85 32.08 4.01
CA GLU A 100 25.03 31.73 5.18
C GLU A 100 23.54 31.61 4.84
N THR A 101 23.04 32.52 3.99
CA THR A 101 21.65 32.49 3.51
C THR A 101 21.31 31.18 2.82
N PHE A 102 22.17 30.70 1.91
CA PHE A 102 21.95 29.46 1.16
C PHE A 102 21.89 28.24 2.11
N TYR A 103 22.85 28.12 3.02
CA TYR A 103 22.88 27.01 3.97
C TYR A 103 21.73 27.07 4.98
N LYS A 104 21.33 28.27 5.42
CA LYS A 104 20.18 28.46 6.30
C LYS A 104 18.87 28.09 5.62
N GLU A 105 18.69 28.48 4.35
CA GLU A 105 17.53 28.07 3.56
C GLU A 105 17.47 26.56 3.37
N LYS A 106 18.59 25.93 3.02
CA LYS A 106 18.69 24.47 2.85
C LYS A 106 18.41 23.72 4.15
N PHE A 107 19.03 24.14 5.26
CA PHE A 107 18.77 23.61 6.60
C PHE A 107 17.28 23.70 6.95
N ASN A 108 16.68 24.88 6.81
CA ASN A 108 15.27 25.11 7.14
C ASN A 108 14.35 24.28 6.24
N LYS A 109 14.65 24.16 4.95
CA LYS A 109 13.90 23.34 3.99
C LYS A 109 13.92 21.87 4.43
N ASN A 110 15.10 21.31 4.70
CA ASN A 110 15.25 19.92 5.09
C ASN A 110 14.58 19.65 6.46
N LEU A 111 14.84 20.49 7.47
CA LEU A 111 14.25 20.35 8.79
C LEU A 111 12.72 20.48 8.77
N ARG A 112 12.19 21.43 7.99
CA ARG A 112 10.75 21.62 7.79
C ARG A 112 10.14 20.37 7.18
N LEU A 113 10.76 19.80 6.15
CA LEU A 113 10.29 18.57 5.51
C LEU A 113 10.19 17.41 6.53
N LEU A 114 11.15 17.25 7.43
CA LEU A 114 11.09 16.22 8.47
C LEU A 114 9.98 16.48 9.52
N ARG A 115 9.85 17.74 9.97
CA ARG A 115 8.86 18.14 10.99
C ARG A 115 7.42 18.09 10.49
N GLU A 116 7.15 18.62 9.29
CA GLU A 116 5.79 18.62 8.71
C GLU A 116 5.26 17.21 8.45
N ASN A 117 6.14 16.22 8.32
CA ASN A 117 5.77 14.81 8.13
C ASN A 117 5.82 13.97 9.42
N ASN A 118 6.12 14.58 10.58
CA ASN A 118 6.18 13.89 11.88
C ASN A 118 7.10 12.66 11.91
N ILE A 119 8.26 12.73 11.26
CA ILE A 119 9.25 11.64 11.18
C ILE A 119 10.55 11.91 11.95
N LEU A 120 10.59 13.01 12.72
CA LEU A 120 11.75 13.41 13.52
C LEU A 120 11.45 13.25 15.01
N PHE A 121 12.03 12.23 15.62
CA PHE A 121 11.90 11.90 17.03
C PHE A 121 13.14 12.35 17.79
N SER A 122 13.01 13.39 18.61
CA SER A 122 14.08 13.93 19.45
C SER A 122 13.52 14.74 20.62
N GLU A 123 14.22 14.74 21.74
CA GLU A 123 13.96 15.67 22.86
C GLU A 123 14.67 17.04 22.67
N GLN A 124 15.48 17.20 21.61
CA GLN A 124 16.25 18.41 21.36
C GLN A 124 15.57 19.35 20.34
N GLU A 125 15.68 20.66 20.58
CA GLU A 125 15.29 21.66 19.59
C GLU A 125 16.44 21.93 18.61
N PHE A 126 16.11 21.96 17.31
CA PHE A 126 17.07 22.25 16.25
C PHE A 126 16.82 23.63 15.64
N ASP A 127 17.87 24.44 15.60
CA ASP A 127 17.93 25.68 14.85
C ASP A 127 19.33 25.88 14.25
N PHE A 128 19.40 26.75 13.24
CA PHE A 128 20.65 27.01 12.51
C PHE A 128 21.70 27.75 13.37
N ASP A 129 21.28 28.53 14.38
CA ASP A 129 22.21 29.27 15.23
C ASP A 129 22.87 28.38 16.29
N GLN A 130 22.27 27.24 16.65
CA GLN A 130 22.90 26.21 17.47
C GLN A 130 24.10 25.57 16.78
N ILE A 131 24.10 25.47 15.45
CA ILE A 131 25.26 25.01 14.69
C ILE A 131 26.47 25.90 15.05
N LYS A 132 26.27 27.22 15.14
CA LYS A 132 27.32 28.20 15.53
C LYS A 132 27.87 27.94 16.94
N LYS A 133 27.08 27.35 17.84
CA LYS A 133 27.44 27.06 19.23
C LYS A 133 28.03 25.66 19.43
N GLN A 134 27.70 24.71 18.53
CA GLN A 134 28.04 23.28 18.64
C GLN A 134 29.03 22.82 17.55
N LEU A 135 29.76 23.77 16.96
CA LEU A 135 30.60 23.61 15.78
C LEU A 135 31.73 22.59 15.95
N LEU A 136 31.38 21.33 15.75
CA LEU A 136 32.27 20.21 15.48
C LEU A 136 31.78 19.53 14.19
N ILE A 137 31.61 20.29 13.10
CA ILE A 137 31.11 19.74 11.83
C ILE A 137 32.20 18.85 11.23
N ILE A 138 32.00 17.55 11.32
CA ILE A 138 32.89 16.55 10.72
C ILE A 138 32.58 16.55 9.22
N ALA A 139 33.43 17.19 8.43
CA ALA A 139 33.32 17.16 6.97
C ALA A 139 33.81 15.84 6.33
N ASP A 140 34.23 14.88 7.16
CA ASP A 140 34.66 13.56 6.72
C ASP A 140 33.89 12.50 7.47
N TYR A 141 32.71 12.16 6.97
CA TYR A 141 32.08 10.88 7.27
C TYR A 141 31.57 10.27 5.97
N GLN A 142 32.51 9.82 5.14
CA GLN A 142 32.20 8.82 4.12
C GLN A 142 32.73 7.47 4.60
N PRO A 143 31.94 6.68 5.34
CA PRO A 143 32.15 5.26 5.29
C PRO A 143 31.93 4.88 3.82
N ALA A 144 32.99 4.48 3.12
CA ALA A 144 32.82 3.66 1.94
C ALA A 144 32.09 2.41 2.43
N ILE A 145 30.79 2.32 2.18
CA ILE A 145 29.97 1.22 2.68
C ILE A 145 30.27 0.01 1.79
N PRO A 146 30.80 -1.10 2.33
CA PRO A 146 31.07 -2.32 1.56
C PRO A 146 29.83 -2.79 0.78
N GLU A 147 29.99 -3.20 -0.48
CA GLU A 147 28.91 -3.86 -1.26
C GLU A 147 28.32 -5.08 -0.50
N SER A 148 29.15 -5.74 0.32
CA SER A 148 28.72 -6.85 1.19
C SER A 148 27.69 -6.47 2.26
N LEU A 149 27.54 -5.18 2.59
CA LEU A 149 26.45 -4.70 3.45
C LEU A 149 25.13 -4.59 2.69
N LEU A 150 25.14 -4.24 1.40
CA LEU A 150 23.94 -4.20 0.56
C LEU A 150 23.33 -5.61 0.39
N GLU A 151 24.18 -6.64 0.23
CA GLU A 151 23.74 -8.05 0.16
C GLU A 151 22.97 -8.48 1.43
N LYS A 152 23.35 -7.97 2.60
CA LYS A 152 22.69 -8.30 3.88
C LYS A 152 21.30 -7.70 4.03
N VAL A 153 20.96 -6.66 3.27
CA VAL A 153 19.68 -5.93 3.37
C VAL A 153 18.59 -6.52 2.48
N ASN A 154 18.89 -7.54 1.66
CA ASN A 154 17.97 -8.10 0.68
C ASN A 154 16.63 -8.53 1.33
N GLY A 155 15.58 -7.71 1.13
CA GLY A 155 14.23 -7.91 1.70
C GLY A 155 14.09 -7.66 3.21
N LYS A 156 15.12 -7.12 3.89
CA LYS A 156 15.11 -6.90 5.36
C LYS A 156 15.09 -5.41 5.70
N ARG A 157 14.36 -5.05 6.76
CA ARG A 157 14.21 -3.67 7.25
C ARG A 157 15.38 -3.28 8.19
N PRO A 158 16.25 -2.32 7.83
CA PRO A 158 17.40 -1.97 8.66
C PRO A 158 17.13 -0.78 9.60
N LEU A 159 17.74 -0.82 10.78
CA LEU A 159 18.05 0.36 11.60
C LEU A 159 19.47 0.82 11.24
N LEU A 160 19.63 2.00 10.66
CA LEU A 160 20.93 2.55 10.34
C LEU A 160 21.39 3.50 11.43
N ILE A 161 22.65 3.40 11.81
CA ILE A 161 23.28 4.19 12.86
C ILE A 161 24.35 5.05 12.21
N ASP A 162 24.25 6.37 12.44
CA ASP A 162 25.26 7.35 12.04
C ASP A 162 25.55 7.40 10.50
N ILE A 163 24.63 6.95 9.65
CA ILE A 163 24.73 7.01 8.17
C ILE A 163 24.13 8.32 7.64
N ILE A 164 24.89 9.07 6.84
CA ILE A 164 24.48 10.37 6.28
C ILE A 164 24.34 10.41 4.76
N ASN A 165 24.83 9.39 4.04
CA ASN A 165 24.80 9.36 2.57
C ASN A 165 23.37 9.11 2.06
N VAL A 166 22.77 10.13 1.45
CA VAL A 166 21.37 10.07 0.97
C VAL A 166 21.19 9.14 -0.23
N GLU A 167 22.16 9.03 -1.12
CA GLU A 167 22.09 8.12 -2.27
C GLU A 167 22.00 6.65 -1.82
N PHE A 168 22.76 6.28 -0.78
CA PHE A 168 22.68 4.96 -0.17
C PHE A 168 21.33 4.73 0.52
N ILE A 169 20.87 5.69 1.32
CA ILE A 169 19.55 5.62 1.97
C ILE A 169 18.45 5.43 0.92
N ASN A 170 18.53 6.16 -0.20
CA ASN A 170 17.62 6.06 -1.32
C ASN A 170 17.59 4.64 -1.92
N ASN A 171 18.76 4.03 -2.13
CA ASN A 171 18.86 2.65 -2.64
C ASN A 171 18.18 1.62 -1.72
N LEU A 172 18.25 1.81 -0.39
CA LEU A 172 17.59 0.95 0.59
C LEU A 172 16.07 1.15 0.66
N LEU A 173 15.61 2.38 0.47
CA LEU A 173 14.19 2.75 0.51
C LEU A 173 13.39 2.21 -0.67
N ASN A 174 14.02 1.68 -1.72
CA ASN A 174 13.29 1.09 -2.83
C ASN A 174 12.42 -0.12 -2.42
N VAL A 175 12.78 -0.83 -1.33
CA VAL A 175 12.05 -2.04 -0.87
C VAL A 175 11.74 -2.09 0.62
N ASN A 176 12.21 -1.14 1.43
CA ASN A 176 12.15 -1.22 2.90
C ASN A 176 11.63 0.06 3.58
N TYR A 177 11.37 -0.08 4.89
CA TYR A 177 11.38 1.02 5.86
C TYR A 177 12.79 1.19 6.40
N VAL A 178 13.23 2.43 6.57
CA VAL A 178 14.55 2.75 7.10
C VAL A 178 14.40 3.64 8.34
N TYR A 179 15.07 3.25 9.40
CA TYR A 179 15.12 3.98 10.65
C TYR A 179 16.55 4.50 10.83
N LEU A 180 16.75 5.80 10.95
CA LEU A 180 18.05 6.45 11.11
C LEU A 180 18.22 6.89 12.56
N VAL A 181 19.29 6.44 13.22
CA VAL A 181 19.63 6.83 14.58
C VAL A 181 20.94 7.60 14.55
N TYR A 182 20.92 8.85 15.04
CA TYR A 182 22.14 9.64 15.18
C TYR A 182 22.47 9.84 16.65
N ASN A 183 23.62 9.27 17.06
CA ASN A 183 24.18 9.44 18.39
C ASN A 183 24.87 10.79 18.57
N ASP A 184 25.50 11.25 17.50
CA ASP A 184 26.10 12.57 17.42
C ASP A 184 25.21 13.47 16.55
N VAL A 185 24.59 14.46 17.20
CA VAL A 185 23.72 15.45 16.56
C VAL A 185 24.42 16.19 15.40
N LYS A 186 25.75 16.24 15.41
CA LYS A 186 26.54 16.87 14.35
C LYS A 186 26.40 16.16 13.00
N LEU A 187 26.23 14.84 13.00
CA LEU A 187 25.98 14.08 11.77
C LEU A 187 24.60 14.43 11.18
N PHE A 188 23.61 14.62 12.06
CA PHE A 188 22.30 15.11 11.65
C PHE A 188 22.37 16.54 11.09
N TYR A 189 23.11 17.46 11.74
CA TYR A 189 23.34 18.80 11.21
C TYR A 189 24.06 18.79 9.86
N TYR A 190 25.07 17.93 9.70
CA TYR A 190 25.75 17.76 8.43
C TYR A 190 24.76 17.39 7.33
N MET A 191 23.93 16.37 7.59
CA MET A 191 22.92 15.91 6.64
C MET A 191 21.91 17.03 6.29
N LEU A 192 21.46 17.82 7.27
CA LEU A 192 20.56 18.95 7.00
C LEU A 192 21.21 20.05 6.15
N LEU A 193 22.52 20.29 6.28
CA LEU A 193 23.24 21.34 5.57
C LEU A 193 23.73 20.94 4.18
N PHE A 194 24.28 19.73 4.04
CA PHE A 194 25.09 19.36 2.89
C PHE A 194 24.39 18.36 1.96
N GLU A 195 23.53 17.50 2.49
CA GLU A 195 22.83 16.49 1.67
C GLU A 195 21.61 17.09 0.96
N ASP A 196 21.31 16.57 -0.23
CA ASP A 196 20.09 16.93 -0.96
C ASP A 196 19.00 15.89 -0.74
N PHE A 197 17.90 16.31 -0.11
CA PHE A 197 16.77 15.43 0.16
C PHE A 197 15.87 15.21 -1.06
N SER A 198 16.14 15.83 -2.21
CA SER A 198 15.34 15.65 -3.44
C SER A 198 15.19 14.19 -3.85
N GLY A 199 16.20 13.34 -3.62
CA GLY A 199 16.13 11.92 -3.92
C GLY A 199 15.29 11.09 -2.94
N ILE A 200 15.02 11.61 -1.74
CA ILE A 200 14.33 10.87 -0.66
C ILE A 200 13.05 11.56 -0.16
N ASP A 201 12.67 12.70 -0.73
CA ASP A 201 11.54 13.51 -0.28
C ASP A 201 10.20 12.75 -0.38
N GLN A 202 10.04 11.93 -1.42
CA GLN A 202 8.88 11.07 -1.59
C GLN A 202 8.75 10.05 -0.45
N TYR A 203 9.87 9.48 0.00
CA TYR A 203 9.89 8.48 1.07
C TYR A 203 9.66 9.12 2.44
N ILE A 204 10.14 10.35 2.64
CA ILE A 204 9.83 11.16 3.81
C ILE A 204 8.32 11.45 3.87
N LYS A 205 7.71 11.88 2.77
CA LYS A 205 6.26 12.13 2.70
C LYS A 205 5.43 10.86 2.91
N GLN A 206 5.94 9.71 2.46
CA GLN A 206 5.35 8.39 2.71
C GLN A 206 5.68 7.84 4.12
N LYS A 207 6.43 8.57 4.94
CA LYS A 207 6.90 8.16 6.28
C LYS A 207 7.65 6.82 6.30
N ARG A 208 8.39 6.52 5.22
CA ARG A 208 9.21 5.30 5.08
C ARG A 208 10.65 5.48 5.59
N LEU A 209 11.03 6.72 5.89
CA LEU A 209 12.30 7.09 6.48
C LEU A 209 12.02 7.83 7.79
N ILE A 210 12.52 7.30 8.91
CA ILE A 210 12.26 7.84 10.25
C ILE A 210 13.57 8.18 10.94
N PHE A 211 13.63 9.32 11.62
CA PHE A 211 14.82 9.86 12.25
C PHE A 211 14.68 9.85 13.77
N PHE A 212 15.66 9.26 14.45
CA PHE A 212 15.83 9.26 15.90
C PHE A 212 17.12 9.98 16.24
N LEU A 213 17.03 11.02 17.08
CA LEU A 213 18.20 11.81 17.46
C LEU A 213 18.41 11.79 18.96
N GLY A 214 19.61 11.38 19.36
CA GLY A 214 20.02 11.27 20.75
C GLY A 214 20.48 9.85 21.11
N LYS A 215 21.16 9.73 22.25
CA LYS A 215 21.71 8.46 22.77
C LYS A 215 20.69 7.67 23.61
N GLU A 216 19.43 8.09 23.59
CA GLU A 216 18.44 7.69 24.59
C GLU A 216 17.69 6.45 24.12
N LYS A 217 17.96 5.34 24.80
CA LYS A 217 17.21 4.08 24.71
C LYS A 217 15.69 4.33 24.75
N LYS A 218 15.27 5.26 25.61
CA LYS A 218 13.88 5.63 25.85
C LYS A 218 13.12 6.06 24.58
N ILE A 219 13.73 6.85 23.69
CA ILE A 219 13.05 7.29 22.46
C ILE A 219 12.72 6.09 21.56
N LEU A 220 13.67 5.14 21.46
CA LEU A 220 13.45 3.91 20.70
C LEU A 220 12.44 2.99 21.39
N GLU A 221 12.49 2.88 22.72
CA GLU A 221 11.50 2.15 23.51
C GLU A 221 10.10 2.72 23.30
N ASP A 222 9.90 4.02 23.51
CA ASP A 222 8.60 4.69 23.37
C ASP A 222 8.00 4.48 21.96
N PHE A 223 8.85 4.45 20.92
CA PHE A 223 8.41 4.24 19.54
C PHE A 223 8.13 2.78 19.20
N PHE A 224 9.07 1.87 19.53
CA PHE A 224 9.00 0.46 19.08
C PHE A 224 8.24 -0.46 20.04
N LEU A 225 7.99 -0.06 21.30
CA LEU A 225 7.14 -0.82 22.24
C LEU A 225 5.67 -0.84 21.81
N ASN A 226 5.24 0.08 20.96
CA ASN A 226 3.92 -0.01 20.34
C ASN A 226 3.84 -1.27 19.47
N SER A 227 2.86 -2.12 19.77
CA SER A 227 2.63 -3.40 19.10
C SER A 227 2.38 -3.25 17.58
N SER A 228 1.81 -2.13 17.14
CA SER A 228 1.57 -1.85 15.72
C SER A 228 2.85 -1.48 14.96
N THR A 229 3.84 -0.88 15.63
CA THR A 229 5.05 -0.38 14.98
C THR A 229 5.89 -1.52 14.40
N ILE A 230 6.26 -1.37 13.13
CA ILE A 230 7.18 -2.27 12.45
C ILE A 230 8.57 -2.13 13.08
N THR A 231 9.15 -3.23 13.57
CA THR A 231 10.50 -3.25 14.12
C THR A 231 11.57 -3.48 13.04
N PRO A 232 12.78 -2.91 13.21
CA PRO A 232 13.92 -3.24 12.37
C PRO A 232 14.34 -4.70 12.61
N ALA A 233 14.78 -5.37 11.54
CA ALA A 233 15.25 -6.75 11.61
C ALA A 233 16.72 -6.86 12.03
N PHE A 234 17.50 -5.78 11.90
CA PHE A 234 18.93 -5.71 12.24
C PHE A 234 19.42 -4.26 12.24
N CYS A 235 20.59 -4.03 12.83
CA CYS A 235 21.26 -2.73 12.86
C CYS A 235 22.47 -2.68 11.91
N LEU A 236 22.71 -1.54 11.26
CA LEU A 236 23.85 -1.27 10.37
C LEU A 236 24.51 0.07 10.70
N GLY A 237 25.84 0.16 10.64
CA GLY A 237 26.60 1.41 10.82
C GLY A 237 28.02 1.12 11.27
N GLU A 238 29.00 2.01 11.08
CA GLU A 238 30.39 1.77 11.55
C GLU A 238 30.50 1.75 13.07
N SER A 239 29.63 2.50 13.75
CA SER A 239 29.45 2.47 15.19
C SER A 239 28.64 1.24 15.63
N ILE A 240 28.82 0.06 15.00
CA ILE A 240 28.16 -1.21 15.39
C ILE A 240 28.42 -1.40 16.88
N ASN A 241 27.43 -1.00 17.66
CA ASN A 241 27.45 -1.17 19.08
C ASN A 241 26.44 -2.28 19.27
N GLU A 242 26.92 -3.47 19.64
CA GLU A 242 26.11 -4.61 20.08
C GLU A 242 24.92 -4.12 20.93
N LYS A 243 25.16 -3.06 21.71
CA LYS A 243 24.18 -2.20 22.38
C LYS A 243 22.85 -1.93 21.63
N TYR A 244 22.83 -1.43 20.38
CA TYR A 244 21.55 -1.09 19.72
C TYR A 244 20.79 -2.33 19.27
N THR A 245 21.51 -3.36 18.84
CA THR A 245 20.92 -4.67 18.58
C THR A 245 20.35 -5.26 19.88
N GLU A 246 21.05 -5.14 21.00
CA GLU A 246 20.56 -5.52 22.33
C GLU A 246 19.31 -4.74 22.73
N ILE A 247 19.27 -3.42 22.51
CA ILE A 247 18.10 -2.57 22.80
C ILE A 247 16.88 -3.05 21.99
N ILE A 248 17.03 -3.27 20.68
CA ILE A 248 15.92 -3.76 19.85
C ILE A 248 15.48 -5.16 20.28
N ASN A 249 16.42 -6.07 20.60
CA ASN A 249 16.10 -7.39 21.11
C ASN A 249 15.36 -7.34 22.45
N GLU A 250 15.77 -6.45 23.36
CA GLU A 250 15.08 -6.22 24.64
C GLU A 250 13.66 -5.72 24.41
N ILE A 251 13.47 -4.73 23.53
CA ILE A 251 12.13 -4.23 23.17
C ILE A 251 11.25 -5.35 22.60
N VAL A 252 11.79 -6.17 21.70
CA VAL A 252 11.07 -7.32 21.12
C VAL A 252 10.70 -8.33 22.20
N ASN A 253 11.60 -8.64 23.14
CA ASN A 253 11.32 -9.54 24.25
C ASN A 253 10.22 -8.96 25.16
N VAL A 254 10.27 -7.67 25.49
CA VAL A 254 9.23 -7.00 26.28
C VAL A 254 7.86 -7.05 25.58
N ARG A 255 7.83 -6.84 24.25
CA ARG A 255 6.60 -6.99 23.46
C ARG A 255 6.05 -8.41 23.53
N GLU A 256 6.92 -9.40 23.47
CA GLU A 256 6.51 -10.81 23.55
C GLU A 256 6.01 -11.18 24.95
N GLU A 257 6.70 -10.77 26.01
CA GLU A 257 6.24 -10.98 27.38
C GLU A 257 4.86 -10.33 27.63
N LYS A 258 4.68 -9.10 27.14
CA LYS A 258 3.39 -8.40 27.16
C LYS A 258 2.33 -9.20 26.41
N HIS A 259 2.63 -9.69 25.21
CA HIS A 259 1.69 -10.48 24.42
C HIS A 259 1.27 -11.77 25.13
N GLN A 260 2.21 -12.51 25.71
CA GLN A 260 1.92 -13.70 26.51
C GLN A 260 1.09 -13.39 27.76
N SER A 261 1.29 -12.21 28.37
CA SER A 261 0.41 -11.73 29.45
C SER A 261 -0.99 -11.39 28.93
N THR A 262 -1.09 -10.72 27.78
CA THR A 262 -2.36 -10.38 27.12
C THR A 262 -3.14 -11.64 26.76
N LEU A 263 -2.51 -12.67 26.17
CA LEU A 263 -3.15 -13.94 25.84
C LEU A 263 -3.71 -14.64 27.08
N ARG A 264 -2.97 -14.65 28.19
CA ARG A 264 -3.47 -15.19 29.48
C ARG A 264 -4.70 -14.42 29.97
N ALA A 265 -4.66 -13.09 29.91
CA ALA A 265 -5.80 -12.25 30.29
C ALA A 265 -7.03 -12.48 29.38
N LEU A 266 -6.83 -12.62 28.07
CA LEU A 266 -7.90 -12.95 27.13
C LEU A 266 -8.52 -14.31 27.45
N ASN A 267 -7.70 -15.34 27.68
CA ASN A 267 -8.22 -16.65 28.09
C ASN A 267 -9.05 -16.56 29.37
N ASP A 268 -8.64 -15.75 30.35
CA ASP A 268 -9.41 -15.52 31.57
C ASP A 268 -10.72 -14.75 31.35
N ILE A 269 -10.75 -13.80 30.40
CA ILE A 269 -11.96 -13.04 30.05
C ILE A 269 -12.97 -13.95 29.34
N TYR A 270 -12.50 -14.77 28.40
CA TYR A 270 -13.36 -15.49 27.46
C TYR A 270 -13.67 -16.94 27.87
N LYS A 271 -13.07 -17.48 28.95
CA LYS A 271 -13.37 -18.84 29.44
C LYS A 271 -14.84 -19.10 29.76
N ASP A 272 -15.58 -18.06 30.15
CA ASP A 272 -16.99 -18.16 30.51
C ASP A 272 -17.93 -17.69 29.37
N HIS A 273 -17.40 -17.37 28.19
CA HIS A 273 -18.20 -16.99 27.01
C HIS A 273 -18.70 -18.22 26.27
N ASP A 274 -19.44 -19.07 26.96
CA ASP A 274 -20.01 -20.28 26.39
C ASP A 274 -21.29 -19.99 25.57
N TYR A 275 -21.98 -21.04 25.11
CA TYR A 275 -23.24 -20.90 24.39
C TYR A 275 -24.30 -20.11 25.18
N ARG A 276 -24.37 -20.25 26.51
CA ARG A 276 -25.36 -19.55 27.35
C ARG A 276 -25.05 -18.06 27.42
N TYR A 277 -23.76 -17.69 27.50
CA TYR A 277 -23.34 -16.30 27.41
C TYR A 277 -23.91 -15.64 26.14
N TYR A 278 -23.70 -16.24 24.97
CA TYR A 278 -24.16 -15.67 23.70
C TYR A 278 -25.68 -15.68 23.56
N ARG A 279 -26.37 -16.73 24.02
CA ARG A 279 -27.85 -16.72 24.09
C ARG A 279 -28.36 -15.52 24.89
N ASP A 280 -27.81 -15.30 26.08
CA ASP A 280 -28.23 -14.22 26.95
C ASP A 280 -27.80 -12.85 26.38
N LEU A 281 -26.67 -12.78 25.68
CA LEU A 281 -26.20 -11.58 24.96
C LEU A 281 -27.15 -11.21 23.81
N PHE A 282 -27.52 -12.15 22.95
CA PHE A 282 -28.43 -11.93 21.82
C PHE A 282 -29.90 -11.70 22.24
N ALA A 283 -30.23 -11.89 23.52
CA ALA A 283 -31.50 -11.46 24.10
C ALA A 283 -31.52 -9.97 24.50
N LYS A 284 -30.35 -9.31 24.54
CA LYS A 284 -30.21 -7.87 24.83
C LYS A 284 -30.36 -7.02 23.57
N GLY A 285 -30.36 -5.70 23.75
CA GLY A 285 -30.37 -4.74 22.63
C GLY A 285 -28.98 -4.57 22.00
N PRO A 286 -28.89 -4.05 20.77
CA PRO A 286 -27.61 -3.79 20.09
C PRO A 286 -26.61 -2.96 20.91
N SER A 287 -27.11 -2.00 21.70
CA SER A 287 -26.28 -1.13 22.55
C SER A 287 -25.49 -1.87 23.63
N ASP A 288 -25.86 -3.11 23.96
CA ASP A 288 -25.17 -3.94 24.95
C ASP A 288 -24.10 -4.85 24.33
N ILE A 289 -23.97 -4.86 23.00
CA ILE A 289 -23.10 -5.75 22.25
C ILE A 289 -21.92 -4.97 21.66
N LYS A 290 -20.72 -5.46 21.92
CA LYS A 290 -19.45 -4.90 21.42
C LYS A 290 -18.90 -5.68 20.25
N ILE A 291 -18.69 -5.00 19.12
CA ILE A 291 -18.17 -5.59 17.90
C ILE A 291 -16.83 -4.93 17.56
N MET A 292 -15.77 -5.73 17.46
CA MET A 292 -14.48 -5.26 16.97
C MET A 292 -14.29 -5.70 15.52
N LEU A 293 -14.00 -4.75 14.64
CA LEU A 293 -13.74 -5.00 13.23
C LEU A 293 -12.26 -4.79 12.94
N ILE A 294 -11.66 -5.67 12.14
CA ILE A 294 -10.23 -5.66 11.81
C ILE A 294 -10.06 -5.50 10.30
N THR A 295 -9.18 -4.60 9.89
CA THR A 295 -8.74 -4.45 8.49
C THR A 295 -7.34 -3.85 8.42
N SER A 296 -6.80 -3.67 7.22
CA SER A 296 -5.52 -2.97 7.03
C SER A 296 -5.63 -1.88 5.97
N ASP A 297 -5.01 -0.72 6.23
CA ASP A 297 -4.94 0.42 5.30
C ASP A 297 -4.18 0.08 4.01
N LYS A 298 -3.39 -1.01 4.05
CA LYS A 298 -2.59 -1.56 2.94
C LYS A 298 -3.40 -2.41 1.98
N THR A 299 -4.68 -2.66 2.27
CA THR A 299 -5.57 -3.42 1.38
C THR A 299 -6.29 -2.50 0.40
N GLU A 300 -6.40 -2.90 -0.87
CA GLU A 300 -7.07 -2.04 -1.87
C GLU A 300 -8.59 -1.94 -1.64
N ILE A 301 -9.23 -3.04 -1.25
CA ILE A 301 -10.71 -3.15 -1.18
C ILE A 301 -11.20 -3.39 0.26
N ASN A 302 -10.53 -4.27 1.02
CA ASN A 302 -10.99 -4.72 2.34
C ASN A 302 -11.17 -3.56 3.33
N GLN A 303 -10.34 -2.52 3.28
CA GLN A 303 -10.50 -1.34 4.13
C GLN A 303 -11.84 -0.62 3.92
N PHE A 304 -12.34 -0.54 2.68
CA PHE A 304 -13.61 0.14 2.38
C PHE A 304 -14.80 -0.70 2.84
N ILE A 305 -14.76 -2.02 2.62
CA ILE A 305 -15.81 -2.94 3.07
C ILE A 305 -15.93 -2.90 4.59
N VAL A 306 -14.81 -3.04 5.31
CA VAL A 306 -14.84 -3.04 6.78
C VAL A 306 -15.32 -1.70 7.33
N ARG A 307 -14.97 -0.57 6.70
CA ARG A 307 -15.52 0.75 7.07
C ARG A 307 -17.04 0.82 6.85
N ASN A 308 -17.55 0.28 5.75
CA ASN A 308 -18.99 0.23 5.50
C ASN A 308 -19.73 -0.63 6.54
N TRP A 309 -19.16 -1.76 6.95
CA TRP A 309 -19.71 -2.60 8.02
C TRP A 309 -19.62 -1.94 9.39
N TYR A 310 -18.52 -1.24 9.68
CA TYR A 310 -18.36 -0.44 10.89
C TYR A 310 -19.49 0.60 11.01
N GLU A 311 -19.74 1.36 9.94
CA GLU A 311 -20.82 2.35 9.90
C GLU A 311 -22.21 1.70 10.01
N ALA A 312 -22.41 0.54 9.38
CA ALA A 312 -23.68 -0.18 9.47
C ALA A 312 -23.97 -0.65 10.91
N PHE A 313 -23.00 -1.25 11.58
CA PHE A 313 -23.14 -1.66 12.98
C PHE A 313 -23.33 -0.46 13.91
N LEU A 314 -22.61 0.64 13.69
CA LEU A 314 -22.80 1.87 14.45
C LEU A 314 -24.23 2.41 14.31
N GLN A 315 -24.78 2.44 13.09
CA GLN A 315 -26.15 2.89 12.83
C GLN A 315 -27.22 1.95 13.41
N MET A 316 -26.92 0.65 13.52
CA MET A 316 -27.78 -0.32 14.20
C MET A 316 -27.75 -0.20 15.72
N GLY A 317 -26.85 0.62 16.27
CA GLY A 317 -26.74 0.91 17.70
C GLY A 317 -25.74 0.04 18.45
N TYR A 318 -24.87 -0.71 17.77
CA TYR A 318 -23.81 -1.49 18.39
C TYR A 318 -22.66 -0.61 18.91
N GLN A 319 -21.96 -1.08 19.94
CA GLN A 319 -20.68 -0.50 20.33
C GLN A 319 -19.59 -1.08 19.40
N VAL A 320 -18.92 -0.23 18.62
CA VAL A 320 -17.96 -0.69 17.60
C VAL A 320 -16.55 -0.15 17.83
N LYS A 321 -15.54 -0.97 17.53
CA LYS A 321 -14.12 -0.56 17.46
C LYS A 321 -13.54 -1.01 16.13
N LEU A 322 -12.88 -0.11 15.41
CA LEU A 322 -12.10 -0.44 14.21
C LEU A 322 -10.62 -0.55 14.57
N VAL A 323 -10.01 -1.69 14.26
CA VAL A 323 -8.57 -1.92 14.34
C VAL A 323 -8.00 -1.82 12.93
N ILE A 324 -7.20 -0.77 12.69
CA ILE A 324 -6.52 -0.45 11.44
C ILE A 324 -5.27 0.36 11.76
N GLU A 325 -4.25 0.30 10.91
CA GLU A 325 -3.08 1.17 11.01
C GLU A 325 -3.47 2.65 10.95
N SER A 326 -2.78 3.47 11.75
CA SER A 326 -2.89 4.93 11.72
C SER A 326 -1.74 5.58 10.96
N GLU A 327 -0.61 4.87 10.86
CA GLU A 327 0.62 5.36 10.26
C GLU A 327 1.25 4.32 9.31
N PRO A 328 1.95 4.73 8.23
CA PRO A 328 2.50 3.79 7.24
C PRO A 328 3.47 2.75 7.82
N TYR A 329 4.25 3.16 8.82
CA TYR A 329 5.21 2.31 9.54
C TYR A 329 4.57 1.40 10.60
N GLU A 330 3.24 1.38 10.70
CA GLU A 330 2.49 0.43 11.50
C GLU A 330 2.04 -0.76 10.64
N TYR A 331 1.63 -1.84 11.31
CA TYR A 331 0.99 -3.00 10.68
C TYR A 331 0.05 -3.67 11.68
N VAL A 332 -1.13 -4.08 11.21
CA VAL A 332 -2.07 -4.87 12.02
C VAL A 332 -1.52 -6.28 12.20
N CYS A 333 -0.91 -6.53 13.35
CA CYS A 333 -0.36 -7.82 13.76
C CYS A 333 -1.15 -8.45 14.92
N ASN A 334 -0.88 -9.73 15.21
CA ASN A 334 -1.54 -10.47 16.29
C ASN A 334 -1.37 -9.78 17.66
N HIS A 335 -0.21 -9.16 17.94
CA HIS A 335 0.00 -8.38 19.18
C HIS A 335 -0.98 -7.22 19.30
N LEU A 336 -1.17 -6.44 18.23
CA LEU A 336 -2.11 -5.31 18.22
C LEU A 336 -3.57 -5.77 18.34
N ILE A 337 -3.94 -6.85 17.65
CA ILE A 337 -5.29 -7.42 17.71
C ILE A 337 -5.61 -7.86 19.14
N CYS A 338 -4.73 -8.66 19.76
CA CYS A 338 -4.91 -9.13 21.14
C CYS A 338 -4.92 -7.97 22.15
N ASP A 339 -4.04 -6.98 22.01
CA ASP A 339 -4.03 -5.79 22.87
C ASP A 339 -5.36 -5.02 22.74
N SER A 340 -5.86 -4.86 21.51
CA SER A 340 -7.14 -4.20 21.22
C SER A 340 -8.33 -4.96 21.80
N MET A 341 -8.31 -6.30 21.74
CA MET A 341 -9.32 -7.16 22.38
C MET A 341 -9.29 -7.01 23.90
N ASN A 342 -8.12 -6.99 24.53
CA ASN A 342 -8.01 -6.90 25.99
C ASN A 342 -8.50 -5.54 26.52
N GLU A 343 -8.24 -4.47 25.77
CA GLU A 343 -8.73 -3.12 26.07
C GLU A 343 -10.26 -3.03 25.90
N PHE A 344 -10.77 -3.36 24.70
CA PHE A 344 -12.16 -3.12 24.31
C PHE A 344 -13.12 -4.17 24.87
N LYS A 345 -12.64 -5.42 25.01
CA LYS A 345 -13.37 -6.63 25.39
C LYS A 345 -14.57 -6.86 24.46
N PRO A 346 -14.33 -7.11 23.16
CA PRO A 346 -15.41 -7.37 22.22
C PRO A 346 -16.15 -8.66 22.56
N ASP A 347 -17.46 -8.67 22.30
CA ASP A 347 -18.25 -9.89 22.27
C ASP A 347 -18.09 -10.61 20.93
N ILE A 348 -17.89 -9.84 19.87
CA ILE A 348 -17.83 -10.29 18.48
C ILE A 348 -16.63 -9.68 17.79
N VAL A 349 -15.89 -10.50 17.03
CA VAL A 349 -14.83 -10.04 16.13
C VAL A 349 -15.24 -10.28 14.68
N PHE A 350 -15.08 -9.27 13.82
CA PHE A 350 -15.32 -9.35 12.39
C PHE A 350 -13.99 -9.16 11.62
N TYR A 351 -13.63 -10.11 10.76
CA TYR A 351 -12.41 -10.04 9.96
C TYR A 351 -12.60 -10.67 8.57
N ILE A 352 -12.13 -10.00 7.51
CA ILE A 352 -12.19 -10.49 6.13
C ILE A 352 -11.06 -11.49 5.87
N ASN A 353 -11.38 -12.67 5.36
CA ASN A 353 -10.46 -13.76 4.94
C ASN A 353 -9.60 -14.38 6.04
N PHE A 354 -9.70 -13.92 7.28
CA PHE A 354 -8.99 -14.48 8.43
C PHE A 354 -9.94 -15.25 9.34
N THR A 355 -9.43 -16.33 9.90
CA THR A 355 -10.04 -17.17 10.90
C THR A 355 -9.45 -16.87 12.28
N VAL A 356 -10.11 -17.37 13.32
CA VAL A 356 -9.59 -17.23 14.68
C VAL A 356 -8.23 -17.93 14.87
N ASN A 357 -7.93 -18.99 14.11
CA ASN A 357 -6.67 -19.73 14.21
C ASN A 357 -5.47 -18.96 13.65
N ASP A 358 -5.72 -17.96 12.80
CA ASP A 358 -4.68 -17.06 12.29
C ASP A 358 -4.17 -16.12 13.40
N ILE A 359 -4.98 -15.90 14.44
CA ILE A 359 -4.66 -15.04 15.58
C ILE A 359 -4.26 -15.88 16.80
N PHE A 360 -5.02 -16.94 17.10
CA PHE A 360 -4.80 -17.82 18.24
C PHE A 360 -4.27 -19.17 17.75
N HIS A 361 -2.94 -19.32 17.77
CA HIS A 361 -2.28 -20.55 17.29
C HIS A 361 -2.46 -21.74 18.23
N ASP A 362 -2.75 -21.50 19.51
CA ASP A 362 -3.05 -22.51 20.52
C ASP A 362 -4.55 -22.55 20.81
N GLU A 363 -5.09 -23.73 21.15
CA GLU A 363 -6.51 -23.94 21.51
C GLU A 363 -6.89 -23.37 22.90
N GLY A 364 -6.45 -22.15 23.22
CA GLY A 364 -6.82 -21.45 24.43
C GLY A 364 -8.31 -21.10 24.46
N GLU A 365 -8.83 -20.87 25.66
CA GLU A 365 -10.24 -20.50 25.89
C GLU A 365 -10.69 -19.28 25.07
N ALA A 366 -9.81 -18.30 24.86
CA ALA A 366 -10.12 -17.13 24.03
C ALA A 366 -10.43 -17.51 22.59
N GLY A 367 -9.59 -18.31 21.95
CA GLY A 367 -9.80 -18.74 20.55
C GLY A 367 -11.04 -19.63 20.38
N ARG A 368 -11.34 -20.47 21.38
CA ARG A 368 -12.52 -21.36 21.35
C ARG A 368 -13.83 -20.59 21.52
N ASN A 369 -13.86 -19.63 22.43
CA ASN A 369 -15.12 -19.05 22.92
C ASN A 369 -15.47 -17.71 22.27
N ILE A 370 -14.51 -16.93 21.76
CA ILE A 370 -14.81 -15.65 21.09
C ILE A 370 -15.71 -15.87 19.86
N LEU A 371 -16.78 -15.08 19.72
CA LEU A 371 -17.62 -15.14 18.53
C LEU A 371 -16.91 -14.46 17.36
N TRP A 372 -16.55 -15.25 16.35
CA TRP A 372 -15.82 -14.81 15.19
C TRP A 372 -16.71 -14.80 13.95
N ILE A 373 -16.80 -13.66 13.27
CA ILE A 373 -17.44 -13.51 11.97
C ILE A 373 -16.32 -13.38 10.92
N SER A 374 -16.12 -14.43 10.14
CA SER A 374 -15.18 -14.42 9.03
C SER A 374 -15.91 -14.09 7.74
N ARG A 375 -15.59 -12.93 7.14
CA ARG A 375 -16.14 -12.54 5.84
C ARG A 375 -15.24 -13.10 4.75
N TYR A 376 -15.72 -14.04 3.95
CA TYR A 376 -14.87 -14.82 3.04
C TYR A 376 -15.02 -14.34 1.59
N ARG A 377 -13.97 -13.70 1.06
CA ARG A 377 -13.88 -13.02 -0.25
C ARG A 377 -12.92 -13.67 -1.24
N ASP A 378 -12.11 -14.62 -0.82
CA ASP A 378 -11.15 -15.33 -1.67
C ASP A 378 -11.61 -16.78 -1.91
N SER A 379 -11.08 -17.44 -2.94
CA SER A 379 -11.46 -18.83 -3.24
C SER A 379 -11.04 -19.79 -2.14
N VAL A 380 -11.90 -20.75 -1.81
CA VAL A 380 -11.62 -21.76 -0.78
C VAL A 380 -10.42 -22.60 -1.23
N GLY A 381 -9.36 -22.62 -0.42
CA GLY A 381 -8.16 -23.40 -0.69
C GLY A 381 -7.13 -22.74 -1.61
N SER A 382 -7.22 -21.43 -1.86
CA SER A 382 -6.10 -20.69 -2.46
C SER A 382 -4.86 -20.82 -1.56
N GLU A 383 -3.70 -21.20 -2.11
CA GLU A 383 -2.44 -21.27 -1.34
C GLU A 383 -1.95 -19.87 -0.89
N LEU A 384 -2.57 -18.79 -1.39
CA LEU A 384 -2.22 -17.39 -1.15
C LEU A 384 -2.80 -16.85 0.18
N TYR A 385 -3.85 -17.46 0.70
CA TYR A 385 -4.50 -17.08 1.96
C TYR A 385 -4.77 -18.35 2.76
N HIS A 386 -4.45 -18.31 4.05
CA HIS A 386 -4.16 -19.44 4.95
C HIS A 386 -5.09 -20.68 4.86
N ALA A 387 -4.54 -21.79 5.35
CA ALA A 387 -5.02 -23.18 5.38
C ALA A 387 -6.55 -23.37 5.42
N GLU A 388 -7.03 -24.49 4.85
CA GLU A 388 -8.40 -25.02 5.02
C GLU A 388 -9.01 -24.50 6.33
N PRO A 389 -10.10 -23.70 6.30
CA PRO A 389 -10.62 -23.06 7.51
C PRO A 389 -10.84 -24.15 8.55
N GLY A 390 -9.91 -24.22 9.51
CA GLY A 390 -9.86 -25.27 10.49
C GLY A 390 -11.06 -25.11 11.40
N TYR A 391 -12.18 -25.74 11.05
CA TYR A 391 -13.45 -25.58 11.76
C TYR A 391 -13.48 -26.35 13.09
N LYS A 392 -12.34 -26.87 13.55
CA LYS A 392 -12.28 -27.64 14.78
C LYS A 392 -12.34 -26.71 16.00
N TYR A 393 -13.51 -26.63 16.64
CA TYR A 393 -13.75 -26.13 18.01
C TYR A 393 -13.90 -24.62 18.24
N ASN A 394 -14.18 -23.83 17.19
CA ASN A 394 -14.26 -22.37 17.32
C ASN A 394 -15.70 -21.85 17.17
N ASN A 395 -16.09 -20.89 18.01
CA ASN A 395 -17.35 -20.16 17.87
C ASN A 395 -17.31 -19.20 16.66
N MET A 396 -17.35 -19.76 15.46
CA MET A 396 -17.12 -19.02 14.22
C MET A 396 -18.31 -19.16 13.25
N PHE A 397 -18.63 -18.07 12.56
CA PHE A 397 -19.56 -18.01 11.45
C PHE A 397 -18.85 -17.48 10.21
N ILE A 398 -19.08 -18.12 9.07
CA ILE A 398 -18.43 -17.78 7.80
C ILE A 398 -19.46 -17.18 6.85
N LEU A 399 -19.12 -16.03 6.27
CA LEU A 399 -19.96 -15.27 5.36
C LEU A 399 -19.32 -15.22 3.97
N PRO A 400 -19.43 -16.29 3.16
CA PRO A 400 -18.93 -16.26 1.79
C PRO A 400 -19.74 -15.28 0.94
N VAL A 401 -19.08 -14.64 -0.03
CA VAL A 401 -19.74 -13.71 -0.97
C VAL A 401 -20.30 -14.39 -2.20
N ALA A 402 -19.86 -15.62 -2.46
CA ALA A 402 -20.29 -16.47 -3.56
C ALA A 402 -20.87 -17.77 -3.01
N LEU A 403 -22.03 -18.21 -3.53
CA LEU A 403 -22.68 -19.44 -3.08
C LEU A 403 -21.86 -20.69 -3.39
N GLU A 404 -21.05 -20.68 -4.46
CA GLU A 404 -20.16 -21.77 -4.80
C GLU A 404 -19.17 -22.07 -3.66
N TRP A 405 -18.73 -21.02 -2.95
CA TRP A 405 -17.83 -21.17 -1.81
C TRP A 405 -18.55 -21.72 -0.58
N GLU A 406 -19.86 -21.51 -0.42
CA GLU A 406 -20.62 -22.18 0.65
C GLU A 406 -20.59 -23.70 0.47
N GLU A 407 -20.78 -24.21 -0.75
CA GLU A 407 -20.70 -25.65 -1.03
C GLU A 407 -19.28 -26.20 -0.82
N GLU A 408 -18.25 -25.42 -1.14
CA GLU A 408 -16.86 -25.77 -0.82
C GLU A 408 -16.60 -25.84 0.68
N LEU A 409 -17.11 -24.86 1.45
CA LEU A 409 -17.03 -24.83 2.92
C LEU A 409 -17.74 -26.04 3.55
N LYS A 410 -18.92 -26.42 3.02
CA LYS A 410 -19.64 -27.63 3.44
C LYS A 410 -18.82 -28.90 3.17
N LYS A 411 -18.17 -29.02 2.00
CA LYS A 411 -17.34 -30.18 1.63
C LYS A 411 -16.14 -30.38 2.56
N ILE A 412 -15.56 -29.30 3.09
CA ILE A 412 -14.45 -29.37 4.06
C ILE A 412 -14.94 -29.45 5.52
N GLY A 413 -16.24 -29.58 5.76
CA GLY A 413 -16.82 -29.92 7.06
C GLY A 413 -17.31 -28.74 7.91
N VAL A 414 -17.48 -27.54 7.33
CA VAL A 414 -18.15 -26.43 8.02
C VAL A 414 -19.67 -26.71 8.10
N PRO A 415 -20.30 -26.65 9.30
CA PRO A 415 -21.74 -26.84 9.47
C PRO A 415 -22.55 -25.79 8.73
N GLU A 416 -23.64 -26.22 8.10
CA GLU A 416 -24.54 -25.34 7.33
C GLU A 416 -25.14 -24.22 8.20
N ASN A 417 -25.50 -24.50 9.45
CA ASN A 417 -25.99 -23.48 10.40
C ASN A 417 -24.92 -22.48 10.89
N ARG A 418 -23.73 -22.51 10.28
CA ARG A 418 -22.60 -21.59 10.54
C ARG A 418 -22.16 -20.85 9.28
N ILE A 419 -22.82 -21.10 8.16
CA ILE A 419 -22.55 -20.45 6.88
C ILE A 419 -23.75 -19.58 6.53
N LEU A 420 -23.50 -18.31 6.20
CA LEU A 420 -24.52 -17.44 5.63
C LEU A 420 -23.94 -16.74 4.41
N SER A 421 -24.33 -17.21 3.23
CA SER A 421 -23.98 -16.56 1.98
C SER A 421 -24.70 -15.23 1.82
N THR A 422 -23.92 -14.19 1.54
CA THR A 422 -24.44 -12.83 1.42
C THR A 422 -23.49 -11.96 0.61
N SER A 423 -24.03 -11.00 -0.15
CA SER A 423 -23.22 -9.94 -0.78
C SER A 423 -22.64 -8.98 0.26
N ASP A 424 -21.71 -8.11 -0.12
CA ASP A 424 -21.07 -7.17 0.82
C ASP A 424 -21.97 -6.02 1.25
N GLY A 425 -23.08 -5.85 0.54
CA GLY A 425 -23.99 -4.74 0.69
C GLY A 425 -23.43 -3.43 0.14
N ILE A 426 -24.32 -2.49 -0.14
CA ILE A 426 -23.96 -1.16 -0.66
C ILE A 426 -24.10 -0.05 0.38
N ASN A 427 -23.21 0.94 0.27
CA ASN A 427 -23.23 2.11 1.13
C ASN A 427 -24.19 3.16 0.54
N ILE A 428 -25.39 3.24 1.12
CA ILE A 428 -26.44 4.16 0.66
C ILE A 428 -26.17 5.63 0.98
N ASN A 429 -25.20 5.94 1.85
CA ASN A 429 -24.78 7.33 2.06
C ASN A 429 -23.99 7.85 0.85
N ILE A 430 -23.35 6.94 0.11
CA ILE A 430 -22.63 7.21 -1.14
C ILE A 430 -23.59 7.07 -2.32
N PHE A 431 -24.23 5.90 -2.44
CA PHE A 431 -25.11 5.56 -3.55
C PHE A 431 -26.55 5.85 -3.18
N THR A 432 -27.01 7.04 -3.54
CA THR A 432 -28.37 7.47 -3.27
C THR A 432 -28.94 8.23 -4.46
N LYS A 433 -30.27 8.13 -4.62
CA LYS A 433 -31.00 8.86 -5.66
C LYS A 433 -31.01 10.35 -5.31
N LYS A 434 -30.06 11.10 -5.88
CA LYS A 434 -30.07 12.57 -5.81
C LYS A 434 -31.17 13.16 -6.72
N GLU A 435 -31.79 14.27 -6.28
CA GLU A 435 -32.89 14.92 -7.02
C GLU A 435 -32.42 15.56 -8.34
N LYS A 436 -31.23 16.15 -8.36
CA LYS A 436 -30.68 16.85 -9.53
C LYS A 436 -29.83 15.92 -10.38
N ILE A 437 -30.18 15.83 -11.67
CA ILE A 437 -29.37 15.15 -12.68
C ILE A 437 -28.14 16.00 -13.01
N ASN A 438 -26.97 15.38 -13.01
CA ASN A 438 -25.76 16.04 -13.49
C ASN A 438 -25.72 16.00 -15.02
N LYS A 439 -26.04 17.13 -15.66
CA LYS A 439 -26.02 17.26 -17.12
C LYS A 439 -24.66 16.92 -17.74
N GLN A 440 -23.57 17.08 -17.01
CA GLN A 440 -22.24 16.72 -17.50
C GLN A 440 -22.06 15.22 -17.69
N HIS A 441 -22.76 14.37 -16.93
CA HIS A 441 -22.69 12.90 -17.06
C HIS A 441 -23.85 12.31 -17.87
N ALA A 442 -24.85 13.13 -18.24
CA ALA A 442 -26.05 12.66 -18.93
C ALA A 442 -25.72 11.94 -20.25
N CYS A 443 -26.29 10.74 -20.42
CA CYS A 443 -26.14 9.90 -21.60
C CYS A 443 -27.33 8.96 -21.76
N ASP A 444 -27.51 8.42 -22.97
CA ASP A 444 -28.52 7.38 -23.20
C ASP A 444 -28.03 6.04 -22.66
N ILE A 445 -26.77 5.69 -22.93
CA ILE A 445 -26.16 4.44 -22.50
C ILE A 445 -24.85 4.73 -21.78
N VAL A 446 -24.67 4.12 -20.61
CA VAL A 446 -23.41 4.10 -19.89
C VAL A 446 -22.94 2.67 -19.66
N ASN A 447 -21.62 2.46 -19.74
CA ASN A 447 -20.96 1.30 -19.17
C ASN A 447 -19.80 1.79 -18.29
N VAL A 448 -19.73 1.30 -17.06
CA VAL A 448 -18.63 1.59 -16.13
C VAL A 448 -17.92 0.30 -15.81
N ASN A 449 -16.77 0.06 -16.44
CA ASN A 449 -15.93 -1.07 -16.15
C ASN A 449 -14.46 -0.78 -16.46
N ASN A 450 -13.56 -1.37 -15.68
CA ASN A 450 -12.11 -1.30 -15.91
C ASN A 450 -11.57 -2.47 -16.74
N ALA A 451 -12.43 -3.41 -17.16
CA ALA A 451 -12.03 -4.70 -17.72
C ALA A 451 -11.73 -4.62 -19.22
N VAL A 452 -12.60 -3.97 -20.01
CA VAL A 452 -12.52 -4.02 -21.49
C VAL A 452 -11.22 -3.45 -22.03
N GLY A 453 -10.85 -2.28 -21.53
CA GLY A 453 -9.59 -1.66 -21.91
C GLY A 453 -8.34 -2.28 -21.30
N SER A 454 -8.53 -3.20 -20.36
CA SER A 454 -7.47 -3.88 -19.65
C SER A 454 -7.09 -5.22 -20.27
N LEU A 455 -7.67 -5.66 -21.40
CA LEU A 455 -7.28 -6.95 -21.99
C LEU A 455 -5.76 -7.08 -22.15
N ASN A 456 -5.13 -6.10 -22.80
CA ASN A 456 -3.66 -6.08 -22.96
C ASN A 456 -2.94 -5.88 -21.63
N PHE A 457 -3.49 -5.08 -20.71
CA PHE A 457 -2.90 -4.86 -19.39
C PHE A 457 -2.91 -6.14 -18.54
N ARG A 458 -4.04 -6.85 -18.47
CA ARG A 458 -4.22 -8.14 -17.80
C ARG A 458 -3.33 -9.18 -18.45
N LEU A 459 -3.33 -9.25 -19.78
CA LEU A 459 -2.43 -10.14 -20.52
C LEU A 459 -0.97 -9.90 -20.12
N ASN A 460 -0.51 -8.65 -20.12
CA ASN A 460 0.85 -8.30 -19.68
C ASN A 460 1.08 -8.64 -18.20
N TYR A 461 0.17 -8.27 -17.29
CA TYR A 461 0.25 -8.61 -15.87
C TYR A 461 0.45 -10.11 -15.65
N TYR A 462 -0.30 -10.93 -16.38
CA TYR A 462 -0.18 -12.37 -16.26
C TYR A 462 1.10 -12.91 -16.89
N LEU A 463 1.51 -12.37 -18.05
CA LEU A 463 2.72 -12.79 -18.77
C LEU A 463 4.02 -12.33 -18.10
N GLU A 464 4.03 -11.22 -17.37
CA GLU A 464 5.21 -10.72 -16.64
C GLU A 464 5.70 -11.70 -15.57
N ASN A 465 4.77 -12.43 -14.93
CA ASN A 465 5.08 -13.47 -13.95
C ASN A 465 5.50 -14.81 -14.59
N ILE A 466 5.46 -14.92 -15.92
CA ILE A 466 5.86 -16.13 -16.64
C ILE A 466 7.26 -15.91 -17.21
N THR A 467 8.23 -16.69 -16.77
CA THR A 467 9.63 -16.52 -17.23
C THR A 467 9.94 -17.29 -18.52
N ASN A 468 9.14 -18.31 -18.84
CA ASN A 468 9.36 -19.17 -20.00
C ASN A 468 8.71 -18.59 -21.28
N GLU A 469 9.52 -18.15 -22.23
CA GLU A 469 9.07 -17.55 -23.50
C GLU A 469 8.23 -18.48 -24.38
N ASN A 470 8.49 -19.79 -24.36
CA ASN A 470 7.66 -20.74 -25.12
C ASN A 470 6.25 -20.83 -24.52
N VAL A 471 6.13 -20.80 -23.19
CA VAL A 471 4.84 -20.78 -22.49
C VAL A 471 4.07 -19.50 -22.81
N LYS A 472 4.74 -18.33 -22.80
CA LYS A 472 4.12 -17.06 -23.20
C LYS A 472 3.54 -17.14 -24.62
N LYS A 473 4.32 -17.69 -25.57
CA LYS A 473 3.88 -17.85 -26.95
C LYS A 473 2.61 -18.72 -27.05
N VAL A 474 2.59 -19.87 -26.38
CA VAL A 474 1.42 -20.77 -26.36
C VAL A 474 0.19 -20.06 -25.77
N ILE A 475 0.37 -19.30 -24.68
CA ILE A 475 -0.72 -18.53 -24.06
C ILE A 475 -1.28 -17.50 -25.05
N LEU A 476 -0.41 -16.76 -25.75
CA LEU A 476 -0.82 -15.77 -26.74
C LEU A 476 -1.62 -16.41 -27.90
N GLU A 477 -1.18 -17.55 -28.41
CA GLU A 477 -1.92 -18.31 -29.44
C GLU A 477 -3.30 -18.73 -28.94
N LEU A 478 -3.40 -19.24 -27.71
CA LEU A 478 -4.68 -19.62 -27.13
C LEU A 478 -5.59 -18.41 -26.88
N VAL A 479 -5.04 -17.24 -26.53
CA VAL A 479 -5.82 -15.99 -26.39
C VAL A 479 -6.41 -15.57 -27.73
N ASP A 480 -5.67 -15.71 -28.84
CA ASP A 480 -6.20 -15.43 -30.17
C ASP A 480 -7.33 -16.40 -30.54
N GLU A 481 -7.21 -17.68 -30.19
CA GLU A 481 -8.33 -18.64 -30.31
C GLU A 481 -9.55 -18.21 -29.47
N LEU A 482 -9.35 -17.72 -28.24
CA LEU A 482 -10.46 -17.21 -27.41
C LEU A 482 -11.16 -16.01 -28.06
N LYS A 483 -10.43 -15.11 -28.73
CA LYS A 483 -11.02 -13.99 -29.49
C LYS A 483 -11.91 -14.48 -30.63
N GLU A 484 -11.54 -15.57 -31.31
CA GLU A 484 -12.39 -16.18 -32.32
C GLU A 484 -13.62 -16.84 -31.71
N ILE A 485 -13.45 -17.54 -30.58
CA ILE A 485 -14.56 -18.22 -29.89
C ILE A 485 -15.63 -17.24 -29.43
N VAL A 486 -15.28 -16.05 -28.92
CA VAL A 486 -16.27 -15.03 -28.51
C VAL A 486 -17.00 -14.36 -29.69
N SER A 487 -16.66 -14.68 -30.94
CA SER A 487 -17.46 -14.29 -32.10
C SER A 487 -18.76 -15.10 -32.21
N ASP A 488 -18.80 -16.29 -31.59
CA ASP A 488 -20.03 -17.03 -31.35
C ASP A 488 -20.79 -16.37 -30.19
N GLU A 489 -21.95 -15.82 -30.52
CA GLU A 489 -22.83 -15.16 -29.55
C GLU A 489 -23.18 -16.07 -28.36
N THR A 490 -23.29 -17.38 -28.57
CA THR A 490 -23.67 -18.31 -27.49
C THR A 490 -22.67 -18.29 -26.34
N VAL A 491 -21.37 -18.09 -26.62
CA VAL A 491 -20.29 -18.02 -25.62
C VAL A 491 -20.44 -16.80 -24.72
N ILE A 492 -21.06 -15.72 -25.21
CA ILE A 492 -21.27 -14.49 -24.45
C ILE A 492 -22.26 -14.70 -23.30
N PHE A 493 -23.18 -15.65 -23.47
CA PHE A 493 -24.24 -15.99 -22.52
C PHE A 493 -24.03 -17.35 -21.83
N TYR A 494 -23.20 -18.22 -22.40
CA TYR A 494 -22.80 -19.51 -21.83
C TYR A 494 -21.28 -19.59 -21.75
N LEU A 495 -20.72 -19.20 -20.59
CA LEU A 495 -19.28 -19.16 -20.44
C LEU A 495 -18.71 -20.59 -20.36
N PRO A 496 -17.71 -20.93 -21.19
CA PRO A 496 -17.07 -22.23 -21.14
C PRO A 496 -16.24 -22.36 -19.85
N ASN A 497 -16.21 -23.57 -19.29
CA ASN A 497 -15.34 -23.91 -18.17
C ASN A 497 -13.85 -23.82 -18.61
N SER A 498 -13.00 -23.30 -17.72
CA SER A 498 -11.57 -23.10 -17.92
C SER A 498 -10.76 -24.40 -18.06
N ASP A 499 -11.27 -25.54 -17.57
CA ASP A 499 -10.62 -26.86 -17.60
C ASP A 499 -10.12 -27.23 -19.00
N ASN A 500 -10.94 -26.99 -20.03
CA ASN A 500 -10.56 -27.27 -21.41
C ASN A 500 -9.44 -26.33 -21.89
N PHE A 501 -9.45 -25.06 -21.48
CA PHE A 501 -8.36 -24.12 -21.78
C PHE A 501 -7.06 -24.57 -21.09
N ILE A 502 -7.13 -24.90 -19.79
CA ILE A 502 -6.00 -25.35 -18.99
C ILE A 502 -5.42 -26.65 -19.54
N ASP A 503 -6.25 -27.62 -19.91
CA ASP A 503 -5.82 -28.88 -20.50
C ASP A 503 -5.13 -28.69 -21.85
N ARG A 504 -5.67 -27.82 -22.71
CA ARG A 504 -5.03 -27.48 -24.00
C ARG A 504 -3.69 -26.79 -23.80
N LEU A 505 -3.62 -25.83 -22.87
CA LEU A 505 -2.38 -25.18 -22.48
C LEU A 505 -1.38 -26.21 -22.00
N ASN A 506 -1.77 -27.08 -21.07
CA ASN A 506 -0.90 -28.08 -20.48
C ASN A 506 -0.32 -29.05 -21.55
N LYS A 507 -1.17 -29.51 -22.46
CA LYS A 507 -0.75 -30.35 -23.59
C LYS A 507 0.25 -29.63 -24.50
N ARG A 508 0.06 -28.33 -24.79
CA ARG A 508 0.97 -27.57 -25.65
C ARG A 508 2.32 -27.28 -24.97
N ILE A 509 2.32 -26.93 -23.68
CA ILE A 509 3.59 -26.70 -22.95
C ILE A 509 4.39 -28.00 -22.74
N ALA A 510 3.72 -29.17 -22.68
CA ALA A 510 4.38 -30.47 -22.60
C ALA A 510 5.30 -30.75 -23.81
N HIS A 511 5.01 -30.20 -24.98
CA HIS A 511 5.89 -30.29 -26.16
C HIS A 511 7.23 -29.56 -25.96
N TYR A 512 7.29 -28.65 -24.98
CA TYR A 512 8.49 -27.93 -24.56
C TYR A 512 9.11 -28.49 -23.27
N GLY A 513 8.65 -29.67 -22.81
CA GLY A 513 9.15 -30.32 -21.60
C GLY A 513 8.68 -29.70 -20.28
N GLY A 514 7.59 -28.90 -20.30
CA GLY A 514 6.98 -28.31 -19.10
C GLY A 514 5.64 -28.95 -18.72
N ASP A 515 5.19 -28.72 -17.49
CA ASP A 515 3.86 -29.10 -16.98
C ASP A 515 3.37 -28.02 -16.00
N LEU A 516 2.06 -27.82 -15.92
CA LEU A 516 1.45 -26.87 -14.99
C LEU A 516 1.38 -27.50 -13.59
N THR A 517 1.98 -26.84 -12.62
CA THR A 517 1.79 -27.15 -11.20
C THR A 517 0.35 -26.88 -10.77
N LYS A 518 -0.07 -27.37 -9.59
CA LYS A 518 -1.39 -27.06 -9.02
C LYS A 518 -1.64 -25.55 -8.94
N SER A 519 -0.70 -24.81 -8.36
CA SER A 519 -0.77 -23.35 -8.26
C SER A 519 -0.76 -22.68 -9.64
N GLY A 520 -0.02 -23.24 -10.61
CA GLY A 520 -0.04 -22.79 -12.00
C GLY A 520 -1.41 -22.96 -12.67
N LYS A 521 -2.14 -24.06 -12.39
CA LYS A 521 -3.50 -24.25 -12.89
C LYS A 521 -4.47 -23.22 -12.31
N ILE A 522 -4.42 -22.98 -11.00
CA ILE A 522 -5.23 -21.95 -10.33
C ILE A 522 -4.93 -20.55 -10.90
N TYR A 523 -3.66 -20.25 -11.15
CA TYR A 523 -3.25 -18.99 -11.77
C TYR A 523 -3.82 -18.84 -13.19
N MET A 524 -3.79 -19.92 -13.99
CA MET A 524 -4.33 -19.93 -15.35
C MET A 524 -5.85 -19.95 -15.42
N ASP A 525 -6.53 -20.49 -14.41
CA ASP A 525 -7.98 -20.39 -14.26
C ASP A 525 -8.41 -18.93 -14.09
N ASN A 526 -7.79 -18.21 -13.15
CA ASN A 526 -8.01 -16.78 -12.95
C ASN A 526 -7.68 -15.96 -14.21
N PHE A 527 -6.58 -16.30 -14.90
CA PHE A 527 -6.26 -15.70 -16.19
C PHE A 527 -7.40 -15.87 -17.19
N PHE A 528 -7.87 -17.10 -17.37
CA PHE A 528 -8.92 -17.42 -18.33
C PHE A 528 -10.19 -16.63 -18.06
N LEU A 529 -10.67 -16.64 -16.81
CA LEU A 529 -11.86 -15.88 -16.39
C LEU A 529 -11.71 -14.39 -16.70
N HIS A 530 -10.56 -13.80 -16.36
CA HIS A 530 -10.29 -12.39 -16.59
C HIS A 530 -10.20 -12.00 -18.07
N ILE A 531 -9.66 -12.87 -18.92
CA ILE A 531 -9.57 -12.65 -20.37
C ILE A 531 -10.96 -12.78 -20.99
N MET A 532 -11.70 -13.85 -20.69
CA MET A 532 -13.06 -14.07 -21.18
C MET A 532 -13.99 -12.94 -20.79
N ASP A 533 -13.97 -12.49 -19.53
CA ASP A 533 -14.76 -11.33 -19.10
C ASP A 533 -14.44 -10.07 -19.91
N SER A 534 -13.16 -9.82 -20.19
CA SER A 534 -12.76 -8.63 -20.95
C SER A 534 -13.24 -8.70 -22.40
N LEU A 535 -13.11 -9.87 -23.03
CA LEU A 535 -13.55 -10.12 -24.40
C LEU A 535 -15.07 -10.01 -24.53
N CYS A 536 -15.84 -10.73 -23.70
CA CYS A 536 -17.29 -10.73 -23.83
C CYS A 536 -17.90 -9.35 -23.55
N ARG A 537 -17.36 -8.59 -22.59
CA ARG A 537 -17.80 -7.22 -22.29
C ARG A 537 -17.51 -6.26 -23.45
N ALA A 538 -16.37 -6.42 -24.12
CA ALA A 538 -16.05 -5.65 -25.32
C ALA A 538 -17.09 -5.92 -26.42
N THR A 539 -17.36 -7.20 -26.70
CA THR A 539 -18.34 -7.64 -27.72
C THR A 539 -19.73 -7.06 -27.48
N VAL A 540 -20.22 -7.04 -26.24
CA VAL A 540 -21.52 -6.43 -25.89
C VAL A 540 -21.56 -4.94 -26.27
N MET A 541 -20.50 -4.18 -25.95
CA MET A 541 -20.43 -2.77 -26.29
C MET A 541 -20.26 -2.53 -27.80
N GLU A 542 -19.58 -3.43 -28.51
CA GLU A 542 -19.50 -3.38 -29.97
C GLU A 542 -20.87 -3.53 -30.61
N TRP A 543 -21.69 -4.49 -30.16
CA TRP A 543 -23.05 -4.65 -30.66
C TRP A 543 -23.88 -3.38 -30.50
N ILE A 544 -23.79 -2.73 -29.34
CA ILE A 544 -24.52 -1.48 -29.07
C ILE A 544 -24.03 -0.36 -30.00
N ILE A 545 -22.71 -0.19 -30.13
CA ILE A 545 -22.11 0.86 -30.96
C ILE A 545 -22.45 0.65 -32.45
N ASP A 546 -22.34 -0.58 -32.93
CA ASP A 546 -22.58 -0.93 -34.34
C ASP A 546 -24.05 -0.86 -34.73
N SER A 547 -24.96 -1.07 -33.77
CA SER A 547 -26.40 -0.95 -34.00
C SER A 547 -26.82 0.45 -34.46
N GLY A 548 -26.08 1.49 -34.06
CA GLY A 548 -26.41 2.87 -34.35
C GLY A 548 -27.66 3.41 -33.65
N ILE A 549 -28.27 2.67 -32.70
CA ILE A 549 -29.48 3.08 -31.95
C ILE A 549 -29.30 4.46 -31.29
N THR A 550 -28.13 4.69 -30.68
CA THR A 550 -27.77 5.99 -30.14
C THR A 550 -26.27 6.27 -30.33
N LYS A 551 -25.94 7.56 -30.48
CA LYS A 551 -24.54 8.04 -30.45
C LYS A 551 -24.15 8.58 -29.07
N ASN A 552 -25.10 8.73 -28.15
CA ASN A 552 -24.91 9.30 -26.82
C ASN A 552 -24.51 8.20 -25.81
N ILE A 553 -23.35 7.61 -26.05
CA ILE A 553 -22.79 6.51 -25.26
C ILE A 553 -21.59 7.03 -24.47
N ARG A 554 -21.45 6.61 -23.21
CA ARG A 554 -20.31 6.96 -22.36
C ARG A 554 -19.70 5.72 -21.72
N LEU A 555 -18.39 5.56 -21.90
CA LEU A 555 -17.62 4.44 -21.38
C LEU A 555 -16.64 4.96 -20.33
N TRP A 556 -16.80 4.49 -19.09
CA TRP A 556 -15.94 4.85 -17.97
C TRP A 556 -15.09 3.67 -17.54
N GLY A 557 -13.83 3.94 -17.22
CA GLY A 557 -12.87 2.98 -16.72
C GLY A 557 -11.59 2.90 -17.55
N LYS A 558 -10.70 2.00 -17.16
CA LYS A 558 -9.36 1.89 -17.75
C LYS A 558 -9.40 1.30 -19.16
N GLY A 559 -8.64 1.93 -20.06
CA GLY A 559 -8.20 1.41 -21.36
C GLY A 559 -9.23 1.39 -22.49
N TRP A 560 -10.45 1.90 -22.31
CA TRP A 560 -11.39 2.06 -23.44
C TRP A 560 -10.76 2.86 -24.59
N SER A 561 -9.92 3.85 -24.27
CA SER A 561 -9.12 4.62 -25.23
C SER A 561 -8.13 3.81 -26.06
N ASN A 562 -7.77 2.59 -25.64
CA ASN A 562 -6.80 1.74 -26.33
C ASN A 562 -7.40 1.01 -27.54
N CYS A 563 -8.73 0.93 -27.61
CA CYS A 563 -9.44 0.41 -28.76
C CYS A 563 -9.99 1.57 -29.58
N GLU A 564 -9.61 1.66 -30.86
CA GLU A 564 -10.00 2.77 -31.75
C GLU A 564 -11.52 2.93 -31.82
N LYS A 565 -12.27 1.82 -31.78
CA LYS A 565 -13.74 1.80 -31.81
C LYS A 565 -14.38 2.46 -30.58
N PHE A 566 -13.76 2.31 -29.40
CA PHE A 566 -14.30 2.80 -28.13
C PHE A 566 -13.77 4.18 -27.74
N LYS A 567 -12.61 4.59 -28.28
CA LYS A 567 -11.89 5.80 -27.92
C LYS A 567 -12.74 7.07 -27.91
N LYS A 568 -13.63 7.24 -28.88
CA LYS A 568 -14.51 8.42 -28.97
C LYS A 568 -15.62 8.48 -27.90
N TYR A 569 -15.88 7.37 -27.20
CA TYR A 569 -16.88 7.27 -26.14
C TYR A 569 -16.26 7.25 -24.73
N HIS A 570 -14.92 7.21 -24.65
CA HIS A 570 -14.21 7.10 -23.38
C HIS A 570 -14.25 8.41 -22.60
N MET A 571 -14.60 8.31 -21.31
CA MET A 571 -14.75 9.45 -20.41
C MET A 571 -13.66 9.54 -19.33
N GLY A 572 -12.65 8.67 -19.37
CA GLY A 572 -11.67 8.51 -18.28
C GLY A 572 -12.08 7.43 -17.28
N VAL A 573 -11.44 7.42 -16.10
CA VAL A 573 -11.73 6.50 -15.00
C VAL A 573 -12.65 7.21 -14.01
N ALA A 574 -13.82 6.64 -13.72
CA ALA A 574 -14.72 7.18 -12.71
C ALA A 574 -14.16 6.92 -11.31
N GLN A 575 -14.17 7.94 -10.44
CA GLN A 575 -13.88 7.78 -9.03
C GLN A 575 -15.06 7.06 -8.35
N HIS A 576 -14.76 6.02 -7.59
CA HIS A 576 -15.77 5.39 -6.73
C HIS A 576 -16.28 6.42 -5.72
N GLY A 577 -17.57 6.40 -5.41
CA GLY A 577 -18.19 7.40 -4.56
C GLY A 577 -19.30 8.20 -5.24
N GLU A 578 -19.38 9.48 -4.88
CA GLU A 578 -20.44 10.38 -5.38
C GLU A 578 -20.40 10.59 -6.89
N GLU A 579 -19.20 10.60 -7.52
CA GLU A 579 -19.08 10.71 -8.98
C GLU A 579 -19.74 9.51 -9.66
N LEU A 580 -19.41 8.30 -9.22
CA LEU A 580 -19.98 7.08 -9.76
C LEU A 580 -21.50 7.02 -9.59
N SER A 581 -22.01 7.38 -8.41
CA SER A 581 -23.46 7.48 -8.18
C SER A 581 -24.13 8.50 -9.12
N ALA A 582 -23.50 9.67 -9.33
CA ALA A 582 -24.00 10.69 -10.24
C ALA A 582 -23.99 10.23 -11.71
N ILE A 583 -22.98 9.45 -12.14
CA ILE A 583 -22.91 8.84 -13.46
C ILE A 583 -24.11 7.89 -13.67
N TYR A 584 -24.32 6.96 -12.74
CA TYR A 584 -25.44 6.01 -12.84
C TYR A 584 -26.79 6.72 -12.88
N ARG A 585 -27.02 7.67 -11.95
CA ARG A 585 -28.25 8.46 -11.88
C ARG A 585 -28.54 9.27 -13.15
N SER A 586 -27.49 9.75 -13.82
CA SER A 586 -27.62 10.64 -14.99
C SER A 586 -27.73 9.88 -16.31
N SER A 587 -27.41 8.58 -16.31
CA SER A 587 -27.59 7.71 -17.48
C SER A 587 -29.04 7.26 -17.63
N LYS A 588 -29.51 7.06 -18.87
CA LYS A 588 -30.81 6.41 -19.08
C LYS A 588 -30.73 4.90 -18.85
N ILE A 589 -29.75 4.24 -19.45
CA ILE A 589 -29.54 2.80 -19.34
C ILE A 589 -28.08 2.55 -18.92
N SER A 590 -27.88 1.80 -17.84
CA SER A 590 -26.56 1.32 -17.40
C SER A 590 -26.40 -0.14 -17.81
N ILE A 591 -25.48 -0.41 -18.73
CA ILE A 591 -25.19 -1.78 -19.17
C ILE A 591 -24.38 -2.48 -18.09
N SER A 592 -24.91 -3.59 -17.59
CA SER A 592 -24.19 -4.48 -16.70
C SER A 592 -23.89 -5.80 -17.40
N ASP A 593 -22.63 -5.92 -17.79
CA ASP A 593 -22.06 -7.01 -18.56
C ASP A 593 -21.16 -7.91 -17.71
N SER A 594 -21.34 -7.87 -16.38
CA SER A 594 -20.67 -8.80 -15.47
C SER A 594 -21.05 -10.23 -15.83
N SER A 595 -20.12 -11.18 -15.66
CA SER A 595 -20.44 -12.61 -15.65
C SER A 595 -21.26 -13.02 -14.43
N TRP A 596 -21.25 -12.18 -13.38
CA TRP A 596 -21.91 -12.42 -12.11
C TRP A 596 -23.04 -11.40 -11.94
N ALA A 597 -24.30 -11.87 -11.91
CA ALA A 597 -25.47 -10.99 -11.87
C ALA A 597 -25.70 -10.38 -10.47
N LEU A 598 -25.35 -11.07 -9.38
CA LEU A 598 -25.42 -10.55 -8.00
C LEU A 598 -24.15 -9.74 -7.62
N HIS A 599 -23.68 -8.90 -8.53
CA HIS A 599 -22.48 -8.07 -8.33
C HIS A 599 -22.84 -6.69 -7.75
N GLU A 600 -22.00 -6.17 -6.85
CA GLU A 600 -22.20 -4.89 -6.12
C GLU A 600 -22.62 -3.74 -7.05
N ARG A 601 -21.96 -3.60 -8.21
CA ARG A 601 -22.32 -2.64 -9.28
C ARG A 601 -23.82 -2.56 -9.60
N ASN A 602 -24.52 -3.70 -9.68
CA ASN A 602 -25.94 -3.70 -10.00
C ASN A 602 -26.76 -3.02 -8.90
N PHE A 603 -26.38 -3.29 -7.65
CA PHE A 603 -26.98 -2.65 -6.48
C PHE A 603 -26.64 -1.15 -6.43
N GLU A 604 -25.41 -0.76 -6.76
CA GLU A 604 -25.00 0.65 -6.84
C GLU A 604 -25.79 1.45 -7.90
N ILE A 605 -25.99 0.87 -9.08
CA ILE A 605 -26.81 1.46 -10.16
C ILE A 605 -28.22 1.69 -9.64
N MET A 606 -28.86 0.64 -9.10
CA MET A 606 -30.25 0.71 -8.62
C MET A 606 -30.41 1.69 -7.45
N ALA A 607 -29.52 1.65 -6.46
CA ALA A 607 -29.59 2.56 -5.31
C ALA A 607 -29.43 4.04 -5.68
N SER A 608 -28.61 4.30 -6.70
CA SER A 608 -28.46 5.63 -7.31
C SER A 608 -29.69 6.05 -8.13
N GLY A 609 -30.70 5.19 -8.29
CA GLY A 609 -31.88 5.42 -9.12
C GLY A 609 -31.62 5.29 -10.61
N GLY A 610 -30.55 4.59 -11.00
CA GLY A 610 -30.26 4.21 -12.37
C GLY A 610 -31.00 2.94 -12.79
N PHE A 611 -31.09 2.71 -14.10
CA PHE A 611 -31.72 1.53 -14.68
C PHE A 611 -30.66 0.56 -15.20
N PRO A 612 -30.43 -0.59 -14.52
CA PRO A 612 -29.50 -1.59 -15.02
C PRO A 612 -30.17 -2.46 -16.11
N LEU A 613 -29.50 -2.63 -17.24
CA LEU A 613 -29.81 -3.66 -18.22
C LEU A 613 -28.73 -4.73 -18.13
N ILE A 614 -29.08 -5.88 -17.55
CA ILE A 614 -28.14 -6.87 -17.04
C ILE A 614 -28.02 -8.04 -18.02
N ARG A 615 -26.79 -8.45 -18.32
CA ARG A 615 -26.53 -9.64 -19.12
C ARG A 615 -26.92 -10.86 -18.32
N TYR A 616 -27.80 -11.69 -18.86
CA TYR A 616 -27.99 -13.04 -18.34
C TYR A 616 -26.76 -13.88 -18.69
N VAL A 617 -26.15 -14.53 -17.71
CA VAL A 617 -25.05 -15.47 -17.97
C VAL A 617 -25.41 -16.77 -17.31
N GLN A 618 -25.45 -17.83 -18.11
CA GLN A 618 -25.49 -19.19 -17.63
C GLN A 618 -24.05 -19.69 -17.55
N THR A 619 -23.63 -20.18 -16.39
CA THR A 619 -22.39 -20.94 -16.29
C THR A 619 -22.70 -22.34 -15.75
N PRO A 620 -21.87 -23.34 -16.05
CA PRO A 620 -22.00 -24.67 -15.46
C PRO A 620 -21.86 -24.66 -13.93
N GLU A 621 -21.13 -23.69 -13.37
CA GLU A 621 -20.87 -23.57 -11.93
C GLU A 621 -21.91 -22.74 -11.17
N VAL A 622 -22.66 -21.86 -11.85
CA VAL A 622 -23.67 -21.01 -11.22
C VAL A 622 -24.93 -21.85 -10.93
N GLU A 623 -25.05 -22.29 -9.69
CA GLU A 623 -26.25 -22.96 -9.20
C GLU A 623 -27.50 -22.08 -9.39
N GLU A 624 -28.68 -22.71 -9.47
CA GLU A 624 -29.95 -21.97 -9.60
C GLU A 624 -30.11 -20.87 -8.55
N MET A 625 -29.52 -21.06 -7.37
CA MET A 625 -29.59 -20.15 -6.23
C MET A 625 -28.87 -18.80 -6.48
N ASN A 626 -27.90 -18.73 -7.39
CA ASN A 626 -27.16 -17.51 -7.74
C ASN A 626 -27.86 -16.64 -8.81
N LYS A 627 -29.01 -17.09 -9.33
CA LYS A 627 -29.78 -16.31 -10.29
C LYS A 627 -30.30 -15.04 -9.62
N ILE A 628 -30.02 -13.88 -10.21
CA ILE A 628 -30.58 -12.59 -9.77
C ILE A 628 -32.11 -12.63 -9.67
N THR A 629 -32.76 -13.47 -10.47
CA THR A 629 -34.22 -13.68 -10.46
C THR A 629 -34.76 -14.31 -9.17
N ASN A 630 -33.90 -14.87 -8.30
CA ASN A 630 -34.32 -15.33 -6.97
C ASN A 630 -34.50 -14.19 -5.98
N HIS A 631 -33.92 -13.03 -6.28
CA HIS A 631 -33.94 -11.85 -5.43
C HIS A 631 -34.74 -10.70 -6.03
N PHE A 632 -34.89 -10.68 -7.36
CA PHE A 632 -35.58 -9.64 -8.11
C PHE A 632 -36.56 -10.25 -9.10
N LYS A 633 -37.72 -9.64 -9.26
CA LYS A 633 -38.69 -10.00 -10.30
C LYS A 633 -38.28 -9.40 -11.63
N GLU A 634 -38.03 -10.27 -12.61
CA GLU A 634 -37.68 -9.85 -13.97
C GLU A 634 -38.81 -9.03 -14.61
N ASN A 635 -38.44 -7.95 -15.32
CA ASN A 635 -39.31 -6.98 -15.97
C ASN A 635 -40.21 -6.16 -15.01
N GLU A 636 -40.14 -6.39 -13.71
CA GLU A 636 -40.81 -5.58 -12.68
C GLU A 636 -39.83 -4.77 -11.84
N GLU A 637 -38.70 -5.38 -11.47
CA GLU A 637 -37.67 -4.84 -10.57
C GLU A 637 -36.28 -4.81 -11.23
N VAL A 638 -36.03 -5.70 -12.19
CA VAL A 638 -34.78 -5.78 -12.95
C VAL A 638 -35.02 -6.21 -14.39
N VAL A 639 -34.17 -5.81 -15.33
CA VAL A 639 -34.26 -6.27 -16.72
C VAL A 639 -33.00 -7.02 -17.12
N LEU A 640 -33.20 -8.23 -17.63
CA LEU A 640 -32.16 -9.08 -18.18
C LEU A 640 -32.17 -9.04 -19.71
N PHE A 641 -31.05 -9.37 -20.35
CA PHE A 641 -31.01 -9.66 -21.78
C PHE A 641 -30.30 -11.00 -22.07
N TYR A 642 -30.80 -11.72 -23.07
CA TYR A 642 -30.44 -13.11 -23.34
C TYR A 642 -29.78 -13.35 -24.71
N SER A 643 -29.76 -12.33 -25.55
CA SER A 643 -29.14 -12.36 -26.88
C SER A 643 -28.76 -10.93 -27.30
N LYS A 644 -27.98 -10.81 -28.37
CA LYS A 644 -27.70 -9.55 -29.04
C LYS A 644 -28.99 -8.86 -29.50
N ASP A 645 -29.88 -9.59 -30.17
CA ASP A 645 -31.13 -9.02 -30.67
C ASP A 645 -32.03 -8.57 -29.52
N ASP A 646 -32.12 -9.36 -28.44
CA ASP A 646 -32.88 -8.99 -27.24
C ASP A 646 -32.30 -7.74 -26.56
N LEU A 647 -30.97 -7.66 -26.43
CA LEU A 647 -30.26 -6.47 -25.93
C LEU A 647 -30.63 -5.22 -26.74
N LEU A 648 -30.48 -5.28 -28.06
CA LEU A 648 -30.72 -4.13 -28.94
C LEU A 648 -32.20 -3.71 -28.93
N ASN A 649 -33.12 -4.68 -28.97
CA ASN A 649 -34.56 -4.44 -28.87
C ASN A 649 -34.94 -3.79 -27.54
N LYS A 650 -34.41 -4.28 -26.42
CA LYS A 650 -34.65 -3.71 -25.08
C LYS A 650 -34.05 -2.31 -24.94
N ILE A 651 -32.86 -2.06 -25.48
CA ILE A 651 -32.27 -0.72 -25.51
C ILE A 651 -33.21 0.25 -26.23
N GLN A 652 -33.64 -0.07 -27.45
CA GLN A 652 -34.56 0.79 -28.20
C GLN A 652 -35.86 1.01 -27.42
N TYR A 653 -36.47 -0.09 -26.93
CA TYR A 653 -37.72 -0.04 -26.19
C TYR A 653 -37.64 0.87 -24.94
N TYR A 654 -36.63 0.71 -24.08
CA TYR A 654 -36.54 1.49 -22.84
C TYR A 654 -36.03 2.92 -23.04
N LEU A 655 -35.43 3.24 -24.20
CA LEU A 655 -35.19 4.62 -24.62
C LEU A 655 -36.49 5.31 -25.06
N ASP A 656 -37.38 4.58 -25.73
CA ASP A 656 -38.68 5.09 -26.20
C ASP A 656 -39.77 5.12 -25.12
N ASN A 657 -39.61 4.32 -24.06
CA ASN A 657 -40.57 4.18 -22.95
C ASN A 657 -39.96 4.60 -21.60
N PRO A 658 -39.68 5.90 -21.38
CA PRO A 658 -38.98 6.37 -20.18
C PRO A 658 -39.76 6.15 -18.89
N GLU A 659 -41.10 6.23 -18.91
CA GLU A 659 -41.94 6.03 -17.71
C GLU A 659 -41.81 4.60 -17.18
N GLU A 660 -41.87 3.61 -18.06
CA GLU A 660 -41.71 2.20 -17.69
C GLU A 660 -40.30 1.90 -17.18
N ARG A 661 -39.28 2.45 -17.86
CA ARG A 661 -37.88 2.36 -17.42
C ARG A 661 -37.68 2.92 -16.01
N GLU A 662 -38.25 4.09 -15.72
CA GLU A 662 -38.15 4.74 -14.41
C GLU A 662 -38.93 3.99 -13.32
N ARG A 663 -40.09 3.41 -13.67
CA ARG A 663 -40.87 2.54 -12.77
C ARG A 663 -40.06 1.32 -12.34
N ILE A 664 -39.46 0.60 -13.29
CA ILE A 664 -38.65 -0.59 -13.00
C ILE A 664 -37.42 -0.22 -12.18
N ALA A 665 -36.73 0.88 -12.52
CA ALA A 665 -35.56 1.35 -11.77
C ALA A 665 -35.90 1.67 -10.31
N GLU A 666 -37.05 2.30 -10.04
CA GLU A 666 -37.48 2.58 -8.66
C GLU A 666 -37.87 1.30 -7.90
N ASN A 667 -38.50 0.34 -8.58
CA ASN A 667 -38.82 -0.95 -7.98
C ASN A 667 -37.57 -1.72 -7.59
N GLY A 668 -36.59 -1.84 -8.49
CA GLY A 668 -35.29 -2.47 -8.19
C GLY A 668 -34.54 -1.75 -7.08
N ARG A 669 -34.59 -0.41 -7.07
CA ARG A 669 -34.06 0.40 -5.98
C ARG A 669 -34.67 0.02 -4.63
N ASN A 670 -35.99 -0.12 -4.55
CA ASN A 670 -36.67 -0.47 -3.28
C ASN A 670 -36.21 -1.83 -2.75
N VAL A 671 -36.03 -2.83 -3.62
CA VAL A 671 -35.46 -4.13 -3.24
C VAL A 671 -34.04 -3.96 -2.70
N VAL A 672 -33.18 -3.20 -3.39
CA VAL A 672 -31.80 -2.96 -2.93
C VAL A 672 -31.76 -2.25 -1.58
N MET A 673 -32.58 -1.22 -1.39
CA MET A 673 -32.66 -0.47 -0.13
C MET A 673 -33.14 -1.34 1.03
N HIS A 674 -33.99 -2.33 0.76
CA HIS A 674 -34.48 -3.27 1.76
C HIS A 674 -33.49 -4.40 2.07
N ASP A 675 -32.90 -5.00 1.04
CA ASP A 675 -32.22 -6.30 1.15
C ASP A 675 -30.71 -6.29 0.98
N PHE A 676 -30.15 -5.27 0.33
CA PHE A 676 -28.76 -5.26 -0.16
C PHE A 676 -27.96 -4.03 0.29
N THR A 677 -28.44 -3.28 1.28
CA THR A 677 -27.63 -2.24 1.94
C THR A 677 -26.68 -2.86 2.97
N ASN A 678 -25.57 -2.19 3.30
CA ASN A 678 -24.69 -2.72 4.36
C ASN A 678 -25.43 -2.93 5.69
N ILE A 679 -26.43 -2.09 6.02
CA ILE A 679 -27.28 -2.25 7.21
C ILE A 679 -28.19 -3.47 7.09
N ALA A 680 -28.83 -3.68 5.92
CA ALA A 680 -29.68 -4.83 5.70
C ALA A 680 -28.90 -6.14 5.81
N ILE A 681 -27.72 -6.20 5.19
CA ILE A 681 -26.83 -7.35 5.27
C ILE A 681 -26.36 -7.59 6.70
N ALA A 682 -25.85 -6.55 7.39
CA ALA A 682 -25.42 -6.68 8.78
C ALA A 682 -26.56 -7.13 9.71
N ARG A 683 -27.79 -6.66 9.48
CA ARG A 683 -28.97 -7.12 10.20
C ARG A 683 -29.24 -8.61 9.99
N LYS A 684 -29.28 -9.06 8.73
CA LYS A 684 -29.47 -10.49 8.38
C LYS A 684 -28.41 -11.36 9.03
N THR A 685 -27.15 -10.93 9.00
CA THR A 685 -26.04 -11.63 9.67
C THR A 685 -26.28 -11.77 11.17
N MET A 686 -26.62 -10.67 11.86
CA MET A 686 -26.84 -10.70 13.31
C MET A 686 -28.10 -11.49 13.69
N GLU A 687 -29.14 -11.47 12.87
CA GLU A 687 -30.35 -12.27 13.06
C GLU A 687 -30.08 -13.77 12.91
N PHE A 688 -29.32 -14.16 11.89
CA PHE A 688 -28.88 -15.54 11.63
C PHE A 688 -28.01 -16.10 12.76
N ILE A 689 -27.02 -15.31 13.20
CA ILE A 689 -26.18 -15.70 14.34
C ILE A 689 -27.03 -15.79 15.62
N GLY A 690 -27.91 -14.81 15.83
CA GLY A 690 -28.80 -14.80 16.98
C GLY A 690 -29.79 -15.96 17.01
N SER A 691 -30.27 -16.44 15.86
CA SER A 691 -31.17 -17.62 15.82
C SER A 691 -30.47 -18.90 16.23
N TYR A 692 -29.20 -19.07 15.83
CA TYR A 692 -28.39 -20.21 16.27
C TYR A 692 -28.31 -20.32 17.80
N TYR A 693 -28.27 -19.19 18.50
CA TYR A 693 -28.22 -19.16 19.97
C TYR A 693 -29.58 -19.21 20.66
N ARG A 694 -30.69 -19.15 19.91
CA ARG A 694 -32.06 -19.27 20.45
C ARG A 694 -32.61 -20.69 20.34
N GLU A 695 -32.16 -21.45 19.35
CA GLU A 695 -32.45 -22.87 19.14
C GLU A 695 -31.70 -23.75 20.13
#